data_AF-A0A8X6U2A4-F1
#
_entry.id   AF-A0A8X6U2A4-F1
#
_cell.length_a   1.000
_cell.length_b   1.000
_cell.length_c   1.000
_cell.angle_alpha   90.00
_cell.angle_beta   90.00
_cell.angle_gamma   90.00
#
_symmetry.space_group_name_H-M   'P 1'
#
loop_
_entity.id
_entity.type
_entity.pdbx_description
1 polymer ?
#
loop_
_entity_poly.entity_id
_entity_poly.type
_entity_poly.pdbx_seq_one_letter_code
_entity_poly.pdbx_strand_id
1 'polypeptide(L)'
;MACSRKLYSLQDIASAQVAANLCQDNDFKELALCLEKPTYGAFILDHFRSSITNDPKILPSFVSFQKRPIRDFYRFCDDNDKREVDQWDAAIDKQCLRLLEGVPRNLKGGVEAWMNRIALEYLSYGRRQELLFGVSRYFLMDVLTLDCWTTAGRLDEKKVAERLLEDERLTVLQRYRIACVSCLHVGILQLWCGLTQEEKRSILSNNTDSSEDGRHELISLWSLQMHELTLERNYQWPTAAKLVLRYGSRSAMMHCWKKLDERMQKKLVNYMALQSLQRWQSIQQKLRAHLELKKALVLNERTHLLSGRSFERFNLPSYYSELMCFFLSQMDEQQQLTFFKQAFRCSHSDFVLECFLDFPHQDDFMPTIRRLWGILPKDRFEKCLSSLAGKYCANHSWKSLESLEKELRYYDYRNLMQTLWEETPDEFKRYLFPNHDDDSNHPAISKGEVLVLQLFHKSPFEEKDEALVKQIFCYQSQEKRRAVMSSNVGENICVLLARIGQWSFMNSLLEECFPKEDVPSFKKQFIRSKCGRMFCLNKLYESGEKWVENLIDWSFDLDSEKTQYKCSLITTGWEFFLNFFTFALDSDFREVERIIKFCVPSAESIVSLKTILVKDLCSALIKRHRWEEMDAILAWNFSAKEEIEHFKKDLLSEEGFDLHYQTVFVMNLLNEAQRFYEWFGLTPEEIKKLKKDTLFSSDVVSNILNMRLASLRWCLTDTETVILFDKKIEEVLCDRLPFLDENKKKAKKALDTLVSELLYDFRKKEIEEKEGKGKKRSSVVEDGCSSVRKRFQGCSCNHDNPGFVTNLLPMMYLSNSGLGPGAH
;
A
#
# COMPACT_ATOMS: atom_id res chain seq x y z
N MET A 1 0.19 -37.45 -35.89
CA MET A 1 0.82 -36.11 -35.97
C MET A 1 2.30 -36.29 -36.22
N ALA A 2 2.77 -35.92 -37.41
CA ALA A 2 4.19 -35.95 -37.75
C ALA A 2 4.90 -34.85 -36.94
N CYS A 3 5.85 -35.25 -36.10
CA CYS A 3 6.66 -34.33 -35.31
C CYS A 3 7.70 -33.69 -36.24
N SER A 4 7.37 -32.52 -36.82
CA SER A 4 8.36 -31.71 -37.54
C SER A 4 9.43 -31.28 -36.54
N ARG A 5 10.70 -31.65 -36.77
CA ARG A 5 11.84 -31.07 -36.04
C ARG A 5 11.81 -29.56 -36.26
N LYS A 6 11.32 -28.79 -35.29
CA LYS A 6 11.48 -27.33 -35.29
C LYS A 6 12.99 -27.05 -35.30
N LEU A 7 13.47 -26.43 -36.38
CA LEU A 7 14.78 -25.79 -36.37
C LEU A 7 14.72 -24.72 -35.29
N TYR A 8 15.61 -24.81 -34.31
CA TYR A 8 15.77 -23.78 -33.28
C TYR A 8 16.13 -22.47 -33.97
N SER A 9 15.47 -21.38 -33.58
CA SER A 9 15.84 -20.06 -34.08
C SER A 9 17.25 -19.72 -33.60
N LEU A 10 17.97 -18.87 -34.32
CA LEU A 10 19.26 -18.33 -33.86
C LEU A 10 19.15 -17.69 -32.46
N GLN A 11 17.96 -17.18 -32.13
CA GLN A 11 17.63 -16.64 -30.82
C GLN A 11 17.60 -17.72 -29.74
N ASP A 12 17.06 -18.91 -30.01
CA ASP A 12 17.04 -20.04 -29.06
C ASP A 12 18.45 -20.56 -28.74
N ILE A 13 19.33 -20.60 -29.76
CA ILE A 13 20.72 -21.05 -29.61
C ILE A 13 21.54 -20.02 -28.83
N ALA A 14 21.42 -18.74 -29.19
CA ALA A 14 22.10 -17.65 -28.48
C ALA A 14 21.62 -17.56 -27.02
N SER A 15 20.32 -17.78 -26.80
CA SER A 15 19.74 -17.87 -25.47
C SER A 15 20.40 -18.99 -24.67
N ALA A 16 20.33 -20.24 -25.11
CA ALA A 16 20.96 -21.35 -24.39
C ALA A 16 22.43 -21.08 -24.04
N GLN A 17 23.21 -20.49 -24.96
CA GLN A 17 24.60 -20.12 -24.68
C GLN A 17 24.75 -19.05 -23.59
N VAL A 18 23.89 -18.04 -23.56
CA VAL A 18 23.88 -17.01 -22.51
C VAL A 18 23.57 -17.61 -21.15
N ALA A 19 22.66 -18.58 -21.04
CA ALA A 19 22.36 -19.26 -19.76
C ALA A 19 23.58 -20.04 -19.27
N ALA A 20 24.24 -20.77 -20.18
CA ALA A 20 25.44 -21.52 -19.85
C ALA A 20 26.53 -20.61 -19.28
N ASN A 21 26.77 -19.48 -19.97
CA ASN A 21 27.78 -18.52 -19.56
C ASN A 21 27.43 -17.88 -18.22
N LEU A 22 26.15 -17.52 -17.99
CA LEU A 22 25.70 -16.93 -16.74
C LEU A 22 25.81 -17.89 -15.55
N CYS A 23 25.46 -19.17 -15.72
CA CYS A 23 25.61 -20.20 -14.67
C CYS A 23 27.07 -20.55 -14.37
N GLN A 24 27.99 -20.34 -15.32
CA GLN A 24 29.42 -20.59 -15.16
C GLN A 24 30.23 -19.36 -14.72
N ASP A 25 29.63 -18.18 -14.78
CA ASP A 25 30.29 -16.92 -14.45
C ASP A 25 30.52 -16.80 -12.93
N ASN A 26 31.79 -16.65 -12.55
CA ASN A 26 32.18 -16.54 -11.15
C ASN A 26 31.69 -15.24 -10.50
N ASP A 27 31.50 -14.15 -11.25
CA ASP A 27 30.97 -12.90 -10.70
C ASP A 27 29.46 -13.01 -10.46
N PHE A 28 28.72 -13.76 -11.28
CA PHE A 28 27.32 -14.11 -11.01
C PHE A 28 27.19 -15.02 -9.78
N LYS A 29 28.11 -15.99 -9.63
CA LYS A 29 28.23 -16.82 -8.41
C LYS A 29 28.62 -15.98 -7.19
N GLU A 30 29.59 -15.09 -7.29
CA GLU A 30 30.04 -14.18 -6.23
C GLU A 30 28.97 -13.16 -5.87
N LEU A 31 28.19 -12.69 -6.84
CA LEU A 31 27.04 -11.83 -6.59
C LEU A 31 26.03 -12.55 -5.73
N ALA A 32 25.65 -13.76 -6.15
CA ALA A 32 24.78 -14.58 -5.33
C ALA A 32 25.38 -14.68 -3.92
N LEU A 33 26.71 -14.90 -3.79
CA LEU A 33 27.43 -15.09 -2.51
C LEU A 33 27.45 -13.84 -1.62
N CYS A 34 27.45 -12.63 -2.19
CA CYS A 34 27.50 -11.38 -1.43
C CYS A 34 26.26 -11.13 -0.57
N LEU A 35 25.14 -11.82 -0.84
CA LEU A 35 23.86 -11.63 -0.16
C LEU A 35 23.75 -12.41 1.15
N GLU A 36 24.70 -13.32 1.44
CA GLU A 36 24.67 -14.11 2.68
C GLU A 36 25.74 -13.69 3.69
N LYS A 37 26.35 -12.49 3.61
CA LYS A 37 27.14 -12.03 4.77
C LYS A 37 26.19 -12.01 5.98
N PRO A 38 26.31 -12.97 6.93
CA PRO A 38 25.31 -13.15 7.95
C PRO A 38 25.62 -12.10 8.98
N THR A 39 25.08 -10.89 8.84
CA THR A 39 25.38 -9.87 9.82
C THR A 39 24.68 -10.14 11.14
N TYR A 40 23.61 -10.95 11.24
CA TYR A 40 22.92 -11.12 12.52
C TYR A 40 22.22 -12.47 12.84
N GLY A 41 21.97 -13.36 11.87
CA GLY A 41 21.19 -14.60 12.11
C GLY A 41 21.86 -15.61 13.06
N ALA A 42 23.17 -15.82 12.89
CA ALA A 42 23.94 -16.71 13.76
C ALA A 42 24.18 -16.11 15.16
N PHE A 43 24.33 -14.78 15.26
CA PHE A 43 24.56 -14.07 16.53
C PHE A 43 23.31 -14.10 17.42
N ILE A 44 22.11 -13.97 16.84
CA ILE A 44 20.85 -14.02 17.61
C ILE A 44 20.55 -15.43 18.10
N LEU A 45 20.77 -16.49 17.30
CA LEU A 45 20.53 -17.87 17.72
C LEU A 45 21.49 -18.32 18.83
N ASP A 46 22.76 -17.92 18.78
CA ASP A 46 23.71 -18.18 19.87
C ASP A 46 23.44 -17.30 21.11
N HIS A 47 23.03 -16.04 20.93
CA HIS A 47 22.64 -15.17 22.04
C HIS A 47 21.34 -15.66 22.71
N PHE A 48 20.35 -16.13 21.94
CA PHE A 48 19.11 -16.75 22.43
C PHE A 48 19.39 -18.06 23.17
N ARG A 49 20.24 -18.93 22.61
CA ARG A 49 20.65 -20.17 23.27
C ARG A 49 21.40 -19.90 24.57
N SER A 50 22.33 -18.94 24.58
CA SER A 50 23.11 -18.58 25.79
C SER A 50 22.28 -17.92 26.90
N SER A 51 21.20 -17.23 26.54
CA SER A 51 20.33 -16.50 27.48
C SER A 51 19.23 -17.38 28.09
N ILE A 52 18.79 -18.42 27.37
CA ILE A 52 17.78 -19.40 27.86
C ILE A 52 18.40 -20.46 28.78
N THR A 53 19.68 -20.79 28.60
CA THR A 53 20.32 -21.86 29.39
C THR A 53 20.80 -21.42 30.78
N ASN A 54 20.82 -20.12 31.11
CA ASN A 54 21.51 -19.63 32.31
C ASN A 54 20.62 -19.05 33.42
N ASP A 55 19.33 -18.76 33.22
CA ASP A 55 18.42 -18.42 34.33
C ASP A 55 16.92 -18.66 34.02
N PRO A 56 16.29 -19.71 34.61
CA PRO A 56 14.88 -20.01 34.39
C PRO A 56 13.88 -18.98 34.98
N LYS A 57 14.36 -17.96 35.72
CA LYS A 57 13.48 -16.93 36.32
C LYS A 57 13.19 -15.73 35.42
N ILE A 58 13.81 -15.65 34.23
CA ILE A 58 13.63 -14.51 33.30
C ILE A 58 12.39 -14.67 32.39
N LEU A 59 11.76 -15.84 32.39
CA LEU A 59 10.60 -16.14 31.52
C LEU A 59 9.37 -15.22 31.75
N PRO A 60 9.01 -14.81 32.99
CA PRO A 60 7.82 -13.98 33.21
C PRO A 60 8.02 -12.47 32.95
N SER A 61 9.25 -11.95 33.02
CA SER A 61 9.55 -10.53 32.79
C SER A 61 9.71 -10.17 31.31
N PHE A 62 9.85 -11.16 30.43
CA PHE A 62 10.01 -10.96 28.98
C PHE A 62 8.69 -10.66 28.24
N VAL A 63 7.54 -10.92 28.86
CA VAL A 63 6.21 -10.76 28.24
C VAL A 63 5.81 -9.28 28.08
N SER A 64 6.44 -8.34 28.81
CA SER A 64 6.10 -6.90 28.75
C SER A 64 6.95 -6.06 27.77
N PHE A 65 8.00 -6.63 27.14
CA PHE A 65 8.93 -5.90 26.25
C PHE A 65 8.61 -6.02 24.74
N GLN A 66 7.51 -6.67 24.37
CA GLN A 66 7.22 -7.15 23.00
C GLN A 66 6.76 -6.14 21.93
N LYS A 67 6.94 -4.82 22.08
CA LYS A 67 6.40 -3.86 21.06
C LYS A 67 7.42 -3.00 20.32
N ARG A 68 8.66 -2.86 20.79
CA ARG A 68 9.71 -2.07 20.09
C ARG A 68 10.70 -2.89 19.25
N PRO A 69 11.26 -4.03 19.70
CA PRO A 69 12.28 -4.77 18.93
C PRO A 69 11.73 -5.45 17.67
N ILE A 70 10.47 -5.87 17.70
CA ILE A 70 9.79 -6.56 16.60
C ILE A 70 9.50 -5.59 15.43
N ARG A 71 9.21 -4.32 15.75
CA ARG A 71 9.02 -3.25 14.75
C ARG A 71 10.31 -2.99 13.99
N ASP A 72 11.42 -2.86 14.71
CA ASP A 72 12.72 -2.58 14.12
C ASP A 72 13.27 -3.82 13.37
N PHE A 73 12.93 -5.04 13.82
CA PHE A 73 13.20 -6.30 13.12
C PHE A 73 12.44 -6.43 11.79
N TYR A 74 11.14 -6.11 11.74
CA TYR A 74 10.39 -6.18 10.47
C TYR A 74 10.74 -5.06 9.50
N ARG A 75 11.03 -3.85 10.00
CA ARG A 75 11.60 -2.78 9.18
C ARG A 75 12.94 -3.20 8.58
N PHE A 76 13.78 -3.89 9.38
CA PHE A 76 15.04 -4.45 8.93
C PHE A 76 14.88 -5.60 7.93
N CYS A 77 13.89 -6.48 8.08
CA CYS A 77 13.62 -7.54 7.09
C CYS A 77 13.09 -6.98 5.76
N ASP A 78 12.14 -6.02 5.78
CA ASP A 78 11.64 -5.38 4.56
C ASP A 78 12.73 -4.53 3.87
N ASP A 79 13.57 -3.83 4.64
CA ASP A 79 14.70 -3.07 4.12
C ASP A 79 15.82 -3.97 3.60
N ASN A 80 16.03 -5.15 4.20
CA ASN A 80 17.00 -6.13 3.71
C ASN A 80 16.50 -6.83 2.45
N ASP A 81 15.24 -7.26 2.39
CA ASP A 81 14.65 -7.84 1.19
C ASP A 81 14.73 -6.85 0.03
N LYS A 82 14.46 -5.55 0.28
CA LYS A 82 14.63 -4.50 -0.72
C LYS A 82 16.10 -4.31 -1.12
N ARG A 83 17.03 -4.19 -0.16
CA ARG A 83 18.46 -4.05 -0.46
C ARG A 83 19.04 -5.24 -1.20
N GLU A 84 18.63 -6.46 -0.85
CA GLU A 84 19.02 -7.69 -1.53
C GLU A 84 18.54 -7.66 -2.98
N VAL A 85 17.27 -7.30 -3.21
CA VAL A 85 16.69 -7.12 -4.54
C VAL A 85 17.44 -6.04 -5.34
N ASP A 86 17.69 -4.86 -4.75
CA ASP A 86 18.39 -3.76 -5.42
C ASP A 86 19.85 -4.15 -5.75
N GLN A 87 20.52 -4.90 -4.87
CA GLN A 87 21.87 -5.44 -5.12
C GLN A 87 21.87 -6.49 -6.23
N TRP A 88 20.87 -7.36 -6.26
CA TRP A 88 20.65 -8.32 -7.34
C TRP A 88 20.44 -7.59 -8.66
N ASP A 89 19.55 -6.61 -8.71
CA ASP A 89 19.24 -5.85 -9.91
C ASP A 89 20.48 -5.15 -10.46
N ALA A 90 21.22 -4.43 -9.60
CA ALA A 90 22.44 -3.73 -10.00
C ALA A 90 23.49 -4.67 -10.60
N ALA A 91 23.57 -5.90 -10.12
CA ALA A 91 24.58 -6.83 -10.54
C ALA A 91 24.15 -7.74 -11.70
N ILE A 92 22.86 -8.07 -11.81
CA ILE A 92 22.30 -8.56 -13.06
C ILE A 92 22.57 -7.51 -14.14
N ASP A 93 22.25 -6.24 -13.91
CA ASP A 93 22.47 -5.17 -14.90
C ASP A 93 23.96 -5.03 -15.26
N LYS A 94 24.86 -5.09 -14.28
CA LYS A 94 26.32 -5.11 -14.53
C LYS A 94 26.74 -6.30 -15.38
N GLN A 95 26.23 -7.49 -15.10
CA GLN A 95 26.57 -8.71 -15.84
C GLN A 95 25.93 -8.72 -17.23
N CYS A 96 24.70 -8.22 -17.35
CA CYS A 96 24.04 -7.96 -18.61
C CYS A 96 24.92 -7.06 -19.47
N LEU A 97 25.39 -5.92 -18.94
CA LEU A 97 26.25 -5.00 -19.69
C LEU A 97 27.49 -5.69 -20.26
N ARG A 98 28.16 -6.54 -19.47
CA ARG A 98 29.33 -7.31 -19.90
C ARG A 98 29.00 -8.37 -20.95
N LEU A 99 27.96 -9.17 -20.73
CA LEU A 99 27.53 -10.21 -21.69
C LEU A 99 27.00 -9.61 -22.99
N LEU A 100 26.50 -8.37 -22.93
CA LEU A 100 26.05 -7.59 -24.07
C LEU A 100 27.20 -6.85 -24.77
N GLU A 101 28.45 -6.92 -24.30
CA GLU A 101 29.62 -6.45 -25.05
C GLU A 101 29.79 -7.32 -26.30
N GLY A 102 29.73 -6.69 -27.49
CA GLY A 102 29.78 -7.40 -28.78
C GLY A 102 28.43 -7.92 -29.30
N VAL A 103 27.36 -7.91 -28.50
CA VAL A 103 26.00 -8.22 -28.98
C VAL A 103 25.47 -7.04 -29.83
N PRO A 104 24.96 -7.28 -31.06
CA PRO A 104 24.34 -6.23 -31.87
C PRO A 104 23.26 -5.45 -31.12
N ARG A 105 23.21 -4.12 -31.29
CA ARG A 105 22.30 -3.24 -30.53
C ARG A 105 20.83 -3.67 -30.60
N ASN A 106 20.39 -4.19 -31.73
CA ASN A 106 19.02 -4.68 -31.93
C ASN A 106 18.69 -5.97 -31.17
N LEU A 107 19.70 -6.73 -30.71
CA LEU A 107 19.52 -7.96 -29.92
C LEU A 107 19.71 -7.73 -28.42
N LYS A 108 20.34 -6.61 -28.02
CA LYS A 108 20.67 -6.35 -26.61
C LYS A 108 19.45 -6.41 -25.69
N GLY A 109 18.35 -5.76 -26.06
CA GLY A 109 17.12 -5.78 -25.26
C GLY A 109 16.52 -7.18 -25.12
N GLY A 110 16.59 -8.01 -26.17
CA GLY A 110 16.11 -9.39 -26.12
C GLY A 110 16.96 -10.29 -25.22
N VAL A 111 18.29 -10.13 -25.27
CA VAL A 111 19.22 -10.88 -24.41
C VAL A 111 19.12 -10.44 -22.95
N GLU A 112 19.00 -9.14 -22.68
CA GLU A 112 18.76 -8.57 -21.35
C GLU A 112 17.47 -9.10 -20.72
N ALA A 113 16.37 -9.08 -21.48
CA ALA A 113 15.09 -9.66 -21.05
C ALA A 113 15.24 -11.13 -20.65
N TRP A 114 15.99 -11.90 -21.44
CA TRP A 114 16.15 -13.32 -21.20
C TRP A 114 17.03 -13.64 -19.99
N MET A 115 18.11 -12.88 -19.76
CA MET A 115 18.97 -13.03 -18.57
C MET A 115 18.24 -12.73 -17.27
N ASN A 116 17.53 -11.60 -17.20
CA ASN A 116 16.77 -11.24 -16.01
C ASN A 116 15.73 -12.33 -15.68
N ARG A 117 15.13 -12.92 -16.71
CA ARG A 117 14.18 -14.00 -16.53
C ARG A 117 14.80 -15.27 -15.94
N ILE A 118 15.98 -15.67 -16.42
CA ILE A 118 16.72 -16.81 -15.85
C ILE A 118 17.06 -16.54 -14.40
N ALA A 119 17.51 -15.32 -14.09
CA ALA A 119 17.84 -14.94 -12.72
C ALA A 119 16.62 -15.05 -11.79
N LEU A 120 15.46 -14.57 -12.22
CA LEU A 120 14.21 -14.64 -11.42
C LEU A 120 13.70 -16.07 -11.25
N GLU A 121 13.74 -16.89 -12.31
CA GLU A 121 13.40 -18.30 -12.25
C GLU A 121 14.31 -19.04 -11.25
N TYR A 122 15.62 -18.77 -11.33
CA TYR A 122 16.61 -19.30 -10.40
C TYR A 122 16.34 -18.85 -8.96
N LEU A 123 16.06 -17.56 -8.73
CA LEU A 123 15.79 -17.01 -7.40
C LEU A 123 14.53 -17.61 -6.78
N SER A 124 13.45 -17.68 -7.56
CA SER A 124 12.19 -18.29 -7.11
C SER A 124 12.40 -19.75 -6.76
N TYR A 125 13.04 -20.51 -7.64
CA TYR A 125 13.28 -21.93 -7.42
C TYR A 125 14.25 -22.16 -6.25
N GLY A 126 15.37 -21.43 -6.19
CA GLY A 126 16.37 -21.53 -5.13
C GLY A 126 15.80 -21.20 -3.76
N ARG A 127 14.98 -20.14 -3.64
CA ARG A 127 14.29 -19.81 -2.39
C ARG A 127 13.31 -20.92 -1.98
N ARG A 128 12.60 -21.53 -2.95
CA ARG A 128 11.73 -22.68 -2.68
C ARG A 128 12.54 -23.87 -2.14
N GLN A 129 13.67 -24.20 -2.75
CA GLN A 129 14.53 -25.31 -2.29
C GLN A 129 15.08 -25.06 -0.88
N GLU A 130 15.50 -23.82 -0.61
CA GLU A 130 15.98 -23.39 0.70
C GLU A 130 14.90 -23.56 1.78
N LEU A 131 13.69 -23.05 1.53
CA LEU A 131 12.58 -23.13 2.49
C LEU A 131 12.10 -24.57 2.71
N LEU A 132 12.02 -25.39 1.66
CA LEU A 132 11.49 -26.76 1.75
C LEU A 132 12.50 -27.77 2.28
N PHE A 133 13.76 -27.63 1.91
CA PHE A 133 14.76 -28.68 2.08
C PHE A 133 16.03 -28.19 2.80
N GLY A 134 16.13 -26.90 3.13
CA GLY A 134 17.36 -26.32 3.69
C GLY A 134 18.53 -26.39 2.71
N VAL A 135 18.25 -26.44 1.41
CA VAL A 135 19.28 -26.42 0.37
C VAL A 135 19.59 -24.97 0.05
N SER A 136 20.80 -24.51 0.39
CA SER A 136 21.18 -23.13 0.14
C SER A 136 21.15 -22.80 -1.35
N ARG A 137 20.88 -21.53 -1.67
CA ARG A 137 20.90 -21.04 -3.06
C ARG A 137 22.28 -21.30 -3.71
N TYR A 138 23.36 -21.16 -2.97
CA TYR A 138 24.73 -21.46 -3.42
C TYR A 138 24.91 -22.87 -3.92
N PHE A 139 24.47 -23.81 -3.10
CA PHE A 139 24.55 -25.20 -3.44
C PHE A 139 23.82 -25.47 -4.75
N LEU A 140 22.65 -24.86 -4.93
CA LEU A 140 21.89 -24.99 -6.16
C LEU A 140 22.64 -24.45 -7.38
N MET A 141 23.35 -23.30 -7.29
CA MET A 141 24.14 -22.78 -8.42
C MET A 141 25.21 -23.75 -8.89
N ASP A 142 25.86 -24.45 -7.98
CA ASP A 142 26.91 -25.42 -8.31
C ASP A 142 26.34 -26.65 -9.03
N VAL A 143 25.08 -26.98 -8.78
CA VAL A 143 24.38 -28.14 -9.36
C VAL A 143 23.75 -27.80 -10.72
N LEU A 144 23.36 -26.53 -10.92
CA LEU A 144 22.71 -26.09 -12.15
C LEU A 144 23.70 -26.03 -13.32
N THR A 145 23.36 -26.76 -14.38
CA THR A 145 24.08 -26.78 -15.64
C THR A 145 23.18 -26.36 -16.79
N LEU A 146 23.74 -26.19 -17.99
CA LEU A 146 22.99 -25.75 -19.16
C LEU A 146 21.79 -26.66 -19.48
N ASP A 147 21.94 -27.97 -19.36
CA ASP A 147 20.87 -28.93 -19.64
C ASP A 147 19.72 -28.90 -18.61
N CYS A 148 19.89 -28.22 -17.47
CA CYS A 148 18.83 -27.92 -16.52
C CYS A 148 17.88 -26.82 -17.01
N TRP A 149 18.21 -26.11 -18.09
CA TRP A 149 17.35 -25.06 -18.64
C TRP A 149 16.64 -25.56 -19.90
N THR A 150 15.37 -25.24 -20.02
CA THR A 150 14.59 -25.43 -21.24
C THR A 150 14.96 -24.37 -22.26
N THR A 151 14.68 -24.60 -23.55
CA THR A 151 14.89 -23.59 -24.60
C THR A 151 14.03 -22.35 -24.41
N ALA A 152 12.91 -22.50 -23.68
CA ALA A 152 12.13 -21.36 -23.28
C ALA A 152 12.93 -20.46 -22.33
N GLY A 153 13.87 -20.95 -21.53
CA GLY A 153 14.53 -20.21 -20.42
C GLY A 153 13.87 -20.47 -19.06
N ARG A 154 13.27 -21.66 -18.87
CA ARG A 154 12.73 -22.15 -17.58
C ARG A 154 13.59 -23.27 -17.02
N LEU A 155 13.61 -23.44 -15.71
CA LEU A 155 14.26 -24.59 -15.10
C LEU A 155 13.48 -25.88 -15.37
N ASP A 156 14.16 -26.90 -15.87
CA ASP A 156 13.67 -28.27 -15.90
C ASP A 156 13.79 -28.85 -14.48
N GLU A 157 12.77 -28.58 -13.66
CA GLU A 157 12.74 -28.99 -12.24
C GLU A 157 13.06 -30.48 -12.06
N LYS A 158 12.70 -31.33 -13.03
CA LYS A 158 12.95 -32.76 -12.96
C LYS A 158 14.44 -33.06 -13.05
N LYS A 159 15.14 -32.50 -14.04
CA LYS A 159 16.59 -32.69 -14.21
C LYS A 159 17.38 -32.11 -13.05
N VAL A 160 16.96 -30.94 -12.56
CA VAL A 160 17.57 -30.33 -11.37
C VAL A 160 17.42 -31.26 -10.16
N ALA A 161 16.21 -31.76 -9.92
CA ALA A 161 15.96 -32.70 -8.84
C ALA A 161 16.78 -33.99 -8.99
N GLU A 162 16.85 -34.58 -10.20
CA GLU A 162 17.65 -35.78 -10.48
C GLU A 162 19.13 -35.57 -10.12
N ARG A 163 19.73 -34.44 -10.52
CA ARG A 163 21.10 -34.08 -10.15
C ARG A 163 21.29 -33.88 -8.65
N LEU A 164 20.32 -33.23 -7.99
CA LEU A 164 20.34 -33.08 -6.53
C LEU A 164 20.29 -34.45 -5.81
N LEU A 165 19.64 -35.48 -6.38
CA LEU A 165 19.64 -36.83 -5.80
C LEU A 165 21.00 -37.52 -5.91
N GLU A 166 21.76 -37.23 -6.96
CA GLU A 166 23.10 -37.78 -7.22
C GLU A 166 24.17 -37.13 -6.34
N ASP A 167 23.94 -35.91 -5.85
CA ASP A 167 24.92 -35.17 -5.05
C ASP A 167 24.98 -35.66 -3.58
N GLU A 168 26.07 -36.35 -3.23
CA GLU A 168 26.29 -36.91 -1.89
C GLU A 168 26.53 -35.86 -0.80
N ARG A 169 26.77 -34.60 -1.15
CA ARG A 169 26.86 -33.50 -0.18
C ARG A 169 25.51 -33.25 0.52
N LEU A 170 24.40 -33.68 -0.09
CA LEU A 170 23.09 -33.65 0.54
C LEU A 170 22.83 -34.90 1.38
N THR A 171 22.24 -34.68 2.57
CA THR A 171 21.83 -35.77 3.46
C THR A 171 20.80 -36.69 2.77
N VAL A 172 20.74 -37.96 3.19
CA VAL A 172 19.75 -38.92 2.67
C VAL A 172 18.33 -38.39 2.88
N LEU A 173 18.07 -37.74 4.02
CA LEU A 173 16.80 -37.08 4.30
C LEU A 173 16.46 -35.95 3.31
N GLN A 174 17.40 -35.04 3.04
CA GLN A 174 17.16 -33.96 2.07
C GLN A 174 16.88 -34.50 0.68
N ARG A 175 17.70 -35.44 0.20
CA ARG A 175 17.49 -36.10 -1.10
C ARG A 175 16.16 -36.82 -1.14
N TYR A 176 15.78 -37.52 -0.07
CA TYR A 176 14.49 -38.20 0.01
C TYR A 176 13.32 -37.21 -0.11
N ARG A 177 13.40 -36.06 0.57
CA ARG A 177 12.36 -35.01 0.48
C ARG A 177 12.27 -34.42 -0.93
N ILE A 178 13.39 -34.14 -1.57
CA ILE A 178 13.45 -33.66 -2.97
C ILE A 178 12.82 -34.69 -3.92
N ALA A 179 13.17 -35.98 -3.75
CA ALA A 179 12.62 -37.06 -4.55
C ALA A 179 11.10 -37.17 -4.40
N CYS A 180 10.58 -37.03 -3.17
CA CYS A 180 9.14 -37.04 -2.89
C CYS A 180 8.40 -35.89 -3.58
N VAL A 181 8.89 -34.65 -3.43
CA VAL A 181 8.24 -33.46 -4.00
C VAL A 181 8.28 -33.47 -5.52
N SER A 182 9.37 -33.98 -6.10
CA SER A 182 9.56 -34.08 -7.55
C SER A 182 8.96 -35.37 -8.15
N CYS A 183 8.35 -36.23 -7.33
CA CYS A 183 7.80 -37.54 -7.72
C CYS A 183 8.80 -38.46 -8.45
N LEU A 184 10.07 -38.48 -8.02
CA LEU A 184 11.13 -39.32 -8.58
C LEU A 184 11.10 -40.73 -7.95
N HIS A 185 10.17 -41.57 -8.41
CA HIS A 185 9.84 -42.87 -7.81
C HIS A 185 11.04 -43.79 -7.50
N VAL A 186 11.99 -43.91 -8.44
CA VAL A 186 13.20 -44.73 -8.23
C VAL A 186 14.04 -44.19 -7.06
N GLY A 187 14.25 -42.88 -7.02
CA GLY A 187 14.97 -42.22 -5.93
C GLY A 187 14.24 -42.34 -4.60
N ILE A 188 12.91 -42.22 -4.58
CA ILE A 188 12.09 -42.39 -3.37
C ILE A 188 12.33 -43.78 -2.76
N LEU A 189 12.27 -44.84 -3.56
CA LEU A 189 12.49 -46.22 -3.10
C LEU A 189 13.90 -46.43 -2.53
N GLN A 190 14.92 -46.00 -3.28
CA GLN A 190 16.32 -46.18 -2.90
C GLN A 190 16.65 -45.41 -1.61
N LEU A 191 16.24 -44.14 -1.54
CA LEU A 191 16.54 -43.27 -0.42
C LEU A 191 15.75 -43.64 0.83
N TRP A 192 14.51 -44.13 0.70
CA TRP A 192 13.73 -44.62 1.84
C TRP A 192 14.43 -45.78 2.56
N CYS A 193 15.04 -46.70 1.82
CA CYS A 193 15.83 -47.78 2.42
C CYS A 193 17.04 -47.24 3.20
N GLY A 194 17.63 -46.14 2.74
CA GLY A 194 18.78 -45.48 3.38
C GLY A 194 18.44 -44.62 4.61
N LEU A 195 17.17 -44.26 4.82
CA LEU A 195 16.77 -43.46 5.99
C LEU A 195 16.85 -44.28 7.29
N THR A 196 17.31 -43.62 8.34
CA THR A 196 17.31 -44.16 9.70
C THR A 196 15.88 -44.34 10.23
N GLN A 197 15.71 -45.19 11.25
CA GLN A 197 14.40 -45.39 11.87
C GLN A 197 13.88 -44.12 12.58
N GLU A 198 14.78 -43.27 13.06
CA GLU A 198 14.43 -41.99 13.66
C GLU A 198 13.94 -41.01 12.60
N GLU A 199 14.61 -40.90 11.45
CA GLU A 199 14.15 -40.05 10.34
C GLU A 199 12.80 -40.53 9.79
N LYS A 200 12.63 -41.85 9.59
CA LYS A 200 11.34 -42.44 9.19
C LYS A 200 10.24 -42.11 10.19
N ARG A 201 10.53 -42.29 11.49
CA ARG A 201 9.61 -41.90 12.56
C ARG A 201 9.33 -40.41 12.53
N SER A 202 10.32 -39.53 12.42
CA SER A 202 10.14 -38.08 12.33
C SER A 202 9.23 -37.67 11.16
N ILE A 203 9.36 -38.34 10.00
CA ILE A 203 8.48 -38.07 8.84
C ILE A 203 7.04 -38.57 9.11
N LEU A 204 6.86 -39.71 9.77
CA LEU A 204 5.56 -40.36 10.02
C LEU A 204 4.83 -39.89 11.28
N SER A 205 5.54 -39.63 12.38
CA SER A 205 5.03 -39.32 13.73
C SER A 205 4.50 -37.91 13.85
N ASN A 206 4.80 -37.09 12.86
CA ASN A 206 4.42 -35.70 12.83
C ASN A 206 2.88 -35.50 12.66
N ASN A 207 2.06 -36.55 12.51
CA ASN A 207 0.61 -36.48 12.27
C ASN A 207 -0.28 -35.80 13.33
N THR A 208 0.24 -35.27 14.45
CA THR A 208 -0.59 -34.70 15.53
C THR A 208 -0.44 -33.17 15.65
N ASP A 209 -1.44 -32.45 15.12
CA ASP A 209 -1.98 -31.14 15.52
C ASP A 209 -1.24 -29.81 15.30
N SER A 210 0.06 -29.73 14.99
CA SER A 210 0.67 -28.42 14.67
C SER A 210 0.53 -28.06 13.18
N SER A 211 -0.59 -27.43 12.82
CA SER A 211 -0.82 -26.81 11.50
C SER A 211 0.21 -25.72 11.10
N GLU A 212 1.16 -25.40 11.98
CA GLU A 212 2.07 -24.27 11.84
C GLU A 212 3.41 -24.60 11.16
N ASP A 213 3.79 -25.88 11.03
CA ASP A 213 5.16 -26.25 10.65
C ASP A 213 5.27 -26.81 9.22
N GLY A 214 4.98 -26.01 8.19
CA GLY A 214 5.54 -26.12 6.84
C GLY A 214 5.52 -27.48 6.11
N ARG A 215 4.73 -28.48 6.56
CA ARG A 215 4.89 -29.85 6.05
C ARG A 215 4.39 -29.98 4.62
N HIS A 216 5.21 -30.64 3.81
CA HIS A 216 4.87 -30.95 2.44
C HIS A 216 4.10 -32.28 2.40
N GLU A 217 2.78 -32.23 2.14
CA GLU A 217 1.85 -33.37 2.13
C GLU A 217 2.31 -34.49 1.18
N LEU A 218 3.04 -34.16 0.10
CA LEU A 218 3.67 -35.17 -0.77
C LEU A 218 4.69 -36.04 -0.04
N ILE A 219 5.51 -35.48 0.84
CA ILE A 219 6.50 -36.27 1.60
C ILE A 219 5.76 -37.26 2.49
N SER A 220 4.70 -36.82 3.16
CA SER A 220 3.85 -37.68 4.00
C SER A 220 3.16 -38.76 3.17
N LEU A 221 2.58 -38.42 2.02
CA LEU A 221 1.92 -39.38 1.13
C LEU A 221 2.89 -40.49 0.71
N TRP A 222 4.06 -40.12 0.19
CA TRP A 222 5.05 -41.09 -0.26
C TRP A 222 5.59 -41.93 0.89
N SER A 223 5.82 -41.33 2.06
CA SER A 223 6.36 -42.04 3.22
C SER A 223 5.36 -43.02 3.82
N LEU A 224 4.08 -42.65 3.91
CA LEU A 224 3.01 -43.56 4.30
C LEU A 224 2.92 -44.72 3.31
N GLN A 225 2.97 -44.41 2.02
CA GLN A 225 2.95 -45.45 1.00
C GLN A 225 4.15 -46.40 1.14
N MET A 226 5.36 -45.89 1.34
CA MET A 226 6.56 -46.72 1.54
C MET A 226 6.51 -47.54 2.83
N HIS A 227 5.85 -47.02 3.88
CA HIS A 227 5.66 -47.73 5.14
C HIS A 227 4.61 -48.85 5.03
N GLU A 228 3.54 -48.62 4.28
CA GLU A 228 2.41 -49.53 4.09
C GLU A 228 2.64 -50.61 3.02
N LEU A 229 3.77 -50.58 2.29
CA LEU A 229 4.09 -51.51 1.20
C LEU A 229 4.17 -52.98 1.66
N THR A 230 2.99 -53.58 1.81
CA THR A 230 2.66 -54.93 1.34
C THR A 230 2.34 -54.80 -0.15
N LEU A 231 3.39 -54.95 -0.96
CA LEU A 231 3.62 -54.97 -2.41
C LEU A 231 2.49 -54.97 -3.49
N GLU A 232 1.18 -54.94 -3.22
CA GLU A 232 0.17 -55.19 -4.29
C GLU A 232 -0.96 -54.17 -4.48
N ARG A 233 -0.99 -53.02 -3.79
CA ARG A 233 -2.15 -52.10 -3.91
C ARG A 233 -1.92 -50.86 -4.76
N ASN A 234 -2.89 -50.65 -5.65
CA ASN A 234 -3.15 -49.47 -6.48
C ASN A 234 -2.65 -48.17 -5.84
N TYR A 235 -1.53 -47.67 -6.36
CA TYR A 235 -1.05 -46.31 -6.08
C TYR A 235 -2.22 -45.34 -6.23
N GLN A 236 -2.47 -44.50 -5.23
CA GLN A 236 -3.49 -43.45 -5.30
C GLN A 236 -2.99 -42.27 -6.15
N TRP A 237 -2.62 -42.52 -7.40
CA TRP A 237 -2.18 -41.50 -8.35
C TRP A 237 -3.15 -40.31 -8.48
N PRO A 238 -4.49 -40.49 -8.40
CA PRO A 238 -5.40 -39.35 -8.34
C PRO A 238 -5.19 -38.45 -7.12
N THR A 239 -4.92 -39.04 -5.94
CA THR A 239 -4.61 -38.31 -4.71
C THR A 239 -3.26 -37.60 -4.83
N ALA A 240 -2.24 -38.30 -5.31
CA ALA A 240 -0.92 -37.71 -5.58
C ALA A 240 -1.02 -36.52 -6.55
N ALA A 241 -1.74 -36.66 -7.66
CA ALA A 241 -1.94 -35.58 -8.63
C ALA A 241 -2.60 -34.35 -7.98
N LYS A 242 -3.65 -34.53 -7.15
CA LYS A 242 -4.30 -33.43 -6.44
C LYS A 242 -3.35 -32.72 -5.47
N LEU A 243 -2.53 -33.47 -4.75
CA LEU A 243 -1.53 -32.90 -3.85
C LEU A 243 -0.46 -32.14 -4.65
N VAL A 244 0.08 -32.74 -5.71
CA VAL A 244 1.08 -32.08 -6.57
C VAL A 244 0.52 -30.78 -7.15
N LEU A 245 -0.73 -30.78 -7.59
CA LEU A 245 -1.39 -29.55 -8.06
C LEU A 245 -1.38 -28.46 -7.00
N ARG A 246 -1.67 -28.81 -5.74
CA ARG A 246 -1.65 -27.84 -4.62
C ARG A 246 -0.30 -27.14 -4.47
N TYR A 247 0.79 -27.84 -4.77
CA TYR A 247 2.16 -27.31 -4.65
C TYR A 247 2.69 -26.64 -5.93
N GLY A 248 2.02 -26.80 -7.07
CA GLY A 248 2.39 -26.13 -8.31
C GLY A 248 3.57 -26.74 -9.07
N SER A 249 4.02 -27.97 -8.75
CA SER A 249 5.11 -28.60 -9.52
C SER A 249 4.62 -29.24 -10.80
N ARG A 250 5.02 -28.66 -11.93
CA ARG A 250 4.66 -29.17 -13.27
C ARG A 250 5.27 -30.53 -13.57
N SER A 251 6.55 -30.70 -13.27
CA SER A 251 7.27 -31.95 -13.53
C SER A 251 6.67 -33.14 -12.80
N ALA A 252 6.41 -32.96 -11.50
CA ALA A 252 5.72 -33.95 -10.69
C ALA A 252 4.30 -34.22 -11.23
N MET A 253 3.58 -33.18 -11.68
CA MET A 253 2.23 -33.34 -12.21
C MET A 253 2.26 -34.16 -13.50
N MET A 254 3.17 -33.86 -14.42
CA MET A 254 3.33 -34.63 -15.66
C MET A 254 3.66 -36.10 -15.38
N HIS A 255 4.45 -36.38 -14.33
CA HIS A 255 4.72 -37.74 -13.90
C HIS A 255 3.46 -38.44 -13.39
N CYS A 256 2.74 -37.83 -12.43
CA CYS A 256 1.48 -38.37 -11.93
C CYS A 256 0.46 -38.57 -13.06
N TRP A 257 0.37 -37.61 -13.97
CA TRP A 257 -0.55 -37.65 -15.11
C TRP A 257 -0.30 -38.86 -16.00
N LYS A 258 0.95 -39.13 -16.37
CA LYS A 258 1.34 -40.31 -17.18
C LYS A 258 1.01 -41.65 -16.52
N LYS A 259 0.86 -41.68 -15.20
CA LYS A 259 0.53 -42.89 -14.43
C LYS A 259 -0.98 -43.09 -14.24
N LEU A 260 -1.80 -42.07 -14.50
CA LEU A 260 -3.24 -42.19 -14.56
C LEU A 260 -3.64 -42.93 -15.85
N ASP A 261 -4.62 -43.82 -15.76
CA ASP A 261 -5.26 -44.40 -16.94
C ASP A 261 -6.04 -43.33 -17.73
N GLU A 262 -6.25 -43.56 -19.02
CA GLU A 262 -6.89 -42.60 -19.93
C GLU A 262 -8.30 -42.19 -19.47
N ARG A 263 -9.07 -43.13 -18.89
CA ARG A 263 -10.41 -42.85 -18.37
C ARG A 263 -10.34 -41.88 -17.21
N MET A 264 -9.38 -42.05 -16.31
CA MET A 264 -9.16 -41.15 -15.18
C MET A 264 -8.63 -39.78 -15.64
N GLN A 265 -7.71 -39.73 -16.61
CA GLN A 265 -7.23 -38.48 -17.21
C GLN A 265 -8.39 -37.65 -17.77
N LYS A 266 -9.25 -38.26 -18.61
CA LYS A 266 -10.45 -37.60 -19.17
C LYS A 266 -11.39 -37.09 -18.08
N LYS A 267 -11.56 -37.85 -16.99
CA LYS A 267 -12.40 -37.45 -15.85
C LYS A 267 -11.82 -36.28 -15.05
N LEU A 268 -10.50 -36.22 -14.92
CA LEU A 268 -9.83 -35.25 -14.04
C LEU A 268 -9.38 -33.98 -14.75
N VAL A 269 -9.16 -33.97 -16.07
CA VAL A 269 -8.52 -32.86 -16.79
C VAL A 269 -9.22 -31.51 -16.55
N ASN A 270 -10.55 -31.46 -16.66
CA ASN A 270 -11.33 -30.24 -16.42
C ASN A 270 -11.26 -29.79 -14.95
N TYR A 271 -11.37 -30.74 -14.02
CA TYR A 271 -11.27 -30.45 -12.58
C TYR A 271 -9.89 -29.88 -12.24
N MET A 272 -8.82 -30.50 -12.73
CA MET A 272 -7.44 -30.07 -12.45
C MET A 272 -7.13 -28.72 -13.10
N ALA A 273 -7.60 -28.47 -14.33
CA ALA A 273 -7.47 -27.16 -14.96
C ALA A 273 -8.19 -26.07 -14.14
N LEU A 274 -9.40 -26.34 -13.66
CA LEU A 274 -10.17 -25.38 -12.86
C LEU A 274 -9.52 -25.12 -11.49
N GLN A 275 -9.01 -26.16 -10.84
CA GLN A 275 -8.25 -26.03 -9.59
C GLN A 275 -6.94 -25.25 -9.79
N SER A 276 -6.24 -25.47 -10.91
CA SER A 276 -5.04 -24.69 -11.28
C SER A 276 -5.37 -23.22 -11.41
N LEU A 277 -6.45 -22.91 -12.15
CA LEU A 277 -6.94 -21.54 -12.32
C LEU A 277 -7.30 -20.89 -10.98
N GLN A 278 -8.09 -21.56 -10.13
CA GLN A 278 -8.47 -21.00 -8.82
C GLN A 278 -7.27 -20.68 -7.93
N ARG A 279 -6.24 -21.53 -7.94
CA ARG A 279 -5.00 -21.31 -7.20
C ARG A 279 -4.20 -20.14 -7.77
N TRP A 280 -4.04 -20.09 -9.09
CA TRP A 280 -3.42 -18.97 -9.79
C TRP A 280 -4.09 -17.65 -9.39
N GLN A 281 -5.42 -17.60 -9.39
CA GLN A 281 -6.20 -16.40 -9.07
C GLN A 281 -6.03 -15.98 -7.61
N SER A 282 -6.04 -16.94 -6.68
CA SER A 282 -5.82 -16.66 -5.27
C SER A 282 -4.45 -15.99 -5.03
N ILE A 283 -3.41 -16.46 -5.73
CA ILE A 283 -2.07 -15.87 -5.63
C ILE A 283 -2.04 -14.47 -6.24
N GLN A 284 -2.63 -14.28 -7.42
CA GLN A 284 -2.72 -12.97 -8.07
C GLN A 284 -3.46 -11.94 -7.22
N GLN A 285 -4.58 -12.33 -6.59
CA GLN A 285 -5.33 -11.45 -5.69
C GLN A 285 -4.51 -11.07 -4.46
N LYS A 286 -3.78 -12.02 -3.85
CA LYS A 286 -2.88 -11.73 -2.72
C LYS A 286 -1.76 -10.78 -3.15
N LEU A 287 -1.19 -10.97 -4.33
CA LEU A 287 -0.15 -10.10 -4.88
C LEU A 287 -0.69 -8.68 -5.12
N ARG A 288 -1.86 -8.54 -5.75
CA ARG A 288 -2.53 -7.24 -5.95
C ARG A 288 -2.85 -6.56 -4.64
N ALA A 289 -3.44 -7.27 -3.67
CA ALA A 289 -3.74 -6.73 -2.35
C ALA A 289 -2.47 -6.27 -1.61
N HIS A 290 -1.38 -7.03 -1.73
CA HIS A 290 -0.09 -6.65 -1.18
C HIS A 290 0.48 -5.38 -1.85
N LEU A 291 0.37 -5.28 -3.18
CA LEU A 291 0.79 -4.09 -3.93
C LEU A 291 -0.04 -2.86 -3.58
N GLU A 292 -1.36 -2.97 -3.49
CA GLU A 292 -2.25 -1.88 -3.09
C GLU A 292 -1.99 -1.46 -1.64
N LEU A 293 -1.77 -2.40 -0.74
CA LEU A 293 -1.36 -2.08 0.63
C LEU A 293 -0.02 -1.35 0.62
N LYS A 294 0.99 -1.82 -0.14
CA LYS A 294 2.28 -1.14 -0.25
C LYS A 294 2.12 0.28 -0.80
N LYS A 295 1.24 0.52 -1.78
CA LYS A 295 0.90 1.87 -2.25
C LYS A 295 0.33 2.75 -1.12
N ALA A 296 -0.62 2.21 -0.35
CA ALA A 296 -1.20 2.92 0.79
C ALA A 296 -0.17 3.17 1.91
N LEU A 297 0.82 2.29 2.08
CA LEU A 297 1.90 2.39 3.08
C LEU A 297 3.03 3.33 2.65
N VAL A 298 3.37 3.40 1.37
CA VAL A 298 4.33 4.40 0.85
C VAL A 298 3.78 5.82 1.05
N LEU A 299 2.46 5.97 1.12
CA LEU A 299 1.79 7.21 1.49
C LEU A 299 1.61 7.39 3.01
N ASN A 300 1.91 6.37 3.83
CA ASN A 300 1.65 6.38 5.27
C ASN A 300 2.67 5.48 5.99
N GLU A 301 3.80 6.05 6.41
CA GLU A 301 5.02 5.37 6.94
C GLU A 301 4.84 4.51 8.21
N ARG A 302 3.65 4.00 8.55
CA ARG A 302 3.33 3.55 9.91
C ARG A 302 2.69 2.17 10.08
N THR A 303 2.70 1.26 9.09
CA THR A 303 2.01 -0.04 9.26
C THR A 303 2.82 -1.27 8.87
N HIS A 304 3.33 -1.99 9.88
CA HIS A 304 4.19 -3.20 9.81
C HIS A 304 3.43 -4.51 10.15
N LEU A 305 2.19 -4.70 9.70
CA LEU A 305 1.34 -5.82 10.19
C LEU A 305 1.27 -7.07 9.28
N LEU A 306 2.13 -7.24 8.27
CA LEU A 306 2.11 -8.45 7.43
C LEU A 306 3.32 -9.37 7.64
N SER A 307 3.51 -9.85 8.87
CA SER A 307 4.51 -10.87 9.17
C SER A 307 4.18 -12.24 8.56
N GLY A 308 5.19 -12.84 7.90
CA GLY A 308 5.61 -14.23 8.12
C GLY A 308 4.70 -15.41 7.80
N ARG A 309 3.58 -15.28 7.07
CA ARG A 309 2.66 -16.42 6.87
C ARG A 309 2.38 -16.80 5.41
N SER A 310 2.69 -18.08 5.14
CA SER A 310 2.37 -18.96 4.01
C SER A 310 3.42 -19.07 2.90
N PHE A 311 3.89 -20.32 2.73
CA PHE A 311 4.57 -20.86 1.55
C PHE A 311 3.87 -20.50 0.22
N GLU A 312 2.56 -20.23 0.27
CA GLU A 312 1.74 -19.75 -0.86
C GLU A 312 2.19 -18.37 -1.42
N ARG A 313 3.04 -17.62 -0.71
CA ARG A 313 3.62 -16.35 -1.20
C ARG A 313 4.72 -16.52 -2.25
N PHE A 314 5.30 -17.73 -2.40
CA PHE A 314 6.54 -17.92 -3.17
C PHE A 314 6.37 -18.76 -4.43
N ASN A 315 5.20 -19.36 -4.64
CA ASN A 315 4.87 -19.89 -5.96
C ASN A 315 4.59 -18.70 -6.87
N LEU A 316 5.49 -18.47 -7.83
CA LEU A 316 5.20 -17.55 -8.93
C LEU A 316 3.84 -17.95 -9.53
N PRO A 317 2.94 -16.99 -9.79
CA PRO A 317 1.69 -17.27 -10.49
C PRO A 317 1.92 -18.11 -11.74
N SER A 318 3.06 -17.93 -12.42
CA SER A 318 3.46 -18.71 -13.58
C SER A 318 3.33 -20.22 -13.41
N TYR A 319 3.66 -20.81 -12.25
CA TYR A 319 3.58 -22.27 -12.05
C TYR A 319 2.17 -22.84 -12.26
N TYR A 320 1.15 -22.14 -11.75
CA TYR A 320 -0.24 -22.57 -11.93
C TYR A 320 -0.76 -22.22 -13.32
N SER A 321 -0.27 -21.15 -13.95
CA SER A 321 -0.55 -20.86 -15.36
C SER A 321 0.00 -21.96 -16.27
N GLU A 322 1.19 -22.49 -15.96
CA GLU A 322 1.82 -23.58 -16.70
C GLU A 322 1.07 -24.89 -16.52
N LEU A 323 0.63 -25.20 -15.31
CA LEU A 323 -0.22 -26.36 -15.05
C LEU A 323 -1.56 -26.24 -15.78
N MET A 324 -2.19 -25.06 -15.77
CA MET A 324 -3.40 -24.81 -16.52
C MET A 324 -3.18 -25.04 -18.02
N CYS A 325 -2.14 -24.43 -18.62
CA CYS A 325 -1.83 -24.60 -20.03
C CYS A 325 -1.47 -26.05 -20.38
N PHE A 326 -0.78 -26.76 -19.48
CA PHE A 326 -0.57 -28.19 -19.60
C PHE A 326 -1.91 -28.93 -19.68
N PHE A 327 -2.85 -28.73 -18.74
CA PHE A 327 -4.13 -29.44 -18.78
C PHE A 327 -4.96 -29.06 -20.01
N LEU A 328 -4.93 -27.81 -20.46
CA LEU A 328 -5.59 -27.41 -21.71
C LEU A 328 -4.99 -28.13 -22.93
N SER A 329 -3.67 -28.32 -22.97
CA SER A 329 -3.02 -29.11 -24.04
C SER A 329 -3.42 -30.59 -24.04
N GLN A 330 -3.93 -31.11 -22.92
CA GLN A 330 -4.45 -32.48 -22.82
C GLN A 330 -5.94 -32.59 -23.19
N MET A 331 -6.61 -31.46 -23.43
CA MET A 331 -8.02 -31.40 -23.83
C MET A 331 -8.12 -31.29 -25.35
N ASP A 332 -9.13 -31.96 -25.91
CA ASP A 332 -9.57 -31.66 -27.28
C ASP A 332 -10.27 -30.28 -27.36
N GLU A 333 -10.54 -29.81 -28.57
CA GLU A 333 -11.13 -28.48 -28.79
C GLU A 333 -12.50 -28.32 -28.11
N GLN A 334 -13.34 -29.36 -28.12
CA GLN A 334 -14.67 -29.31 -27.52
C GLN A 334 -14.58 -29.27 -25.98
N GLN A 335 -13.64 -30.02 -25.41
CA GLN A 335 -13.32 -30.01 -23.98
C GLN A 335 -12.78 -28.64 -23.55
N GLN A 336 -11.86 -28.04 -24.31
CA GLN A 336 -11.36 -26.68 -24.05
C GLN A 336 -12.51 -25.67 -24.06
N LEU A 337 -13.37 -25.67 -25.09
CA LEU A 337 -14.53 -24.78 -25.15
C LEU A 337 -15.49 -24.98 -23.97
N THR A 338 -15.70 -26.22 -23.55
CA THR A 338 -16.53 -26.55 -22.38
C THR A 338 -15.89 -26.01 -21.09
N PHE A 339 -14.58 -26.18 -20.94
CA PHE A 339 -13.81 -25.62 -19.83
C PHE A 339 -13.94 -24.10 -19.79
N PHE A 340 -13.74 -23.38 -20.90
CA PHE A 340 -13.86 -21.91 -20.92
C PHE A 340 -15.28 -21.44 -20.62
N LYS A 341 -16.32 -22.10 -21.16
CA LYS A 341 -17.72 -21.79 -20.79
C LYS A 341 -17.97 -21.98 -19.30
N GLN A 342 -17.45 -23.06 -18.71
CA GLN A 342 -17.57 -23.32 -17.28
C GLN A 342 -16.80 -22.27 -16.47
N ALA A 343 -15.56 -21.99 -16.88
CA ALA A 343 -14.74 -20.96 -16.29
C ALA A 343 -15.53 -19.65 -16.30
N PHE A 344 -15.87 -19.07 -17.45
CA PHE A 344 -16.55 -17.77 -17.52
C PHE A 344 -17.83 -17.65 -16.67
N ARG A 345 -18.57 -18.74 -16.45
CA ARG A 345 -19.76 -18.79 -15.58
C ARG A 345 -19.43 -18.74 -14.08
N CYS A 346 -18.27 -19.23 -13.67
CA CYS A 346 -17.82 -19.09 -12.29
C CYS A 346 -17.48 -17.61 -12.02
N SER A 347 -18.15 -16.97 -11.07
CA SER A 347 -17.89 -15.56 -10.70
C SER A 347 -16.47 -15.30 -10.18
N HIS A 348 -15.70 -16.35 -9.93
CA HIS A 348 -14.35 -16.27 -9.40
C HIS A 348 -13.29 -16.39 -10.50
N SER A 349 -13.65 -16.80 -11.72
CA SER A 349 -12.75 -17.20 -12.82
C SER A 349 -12.38 -16.08 -13.80
N ASP A 350 -12.61 -14.82 -13.41
CA ASP A 350 -12.56 -13.60 -14.24
C ASP A 350 -11.27 -13.43 -15.07
N PHE A 351 -10.27 -14.25 -14.78
CA PHE A 351 -8.89 -14.09 -15.17
C PHE A 351 -8.33 -15.29 -15.94
N VAL A 352 -9.17 -16.22 -16.43
CA VAL A 352 -8.68 -17.39 -17.19
C VAL A 352 -7.85 -17.00 -18.42
N LEU A 353 -8.18 -15.88 -19.06
CA LEU A 353 -7.39 -15.35 -20.18
C LEU A 353 -6.08 -14.69 -19.72
N GLU A 354 -6.04 -14.16 -18.50
CA GLU A 354 -4.85 -13.52 -17.95
C GLU A 354 -3.72 -14.52 -17.67
N CYS A 355 -4.05 -15.79 -17.43
CA CYS A 355 -3.04 -16.84 -17.33
C CYS A 355 -2.20 -16.98 -18.60
N PHE A 356 -2.76 -16.66 -19.77
CA PHE A 356 -2.01 -16.63 -21.03
C PHE A 356 -1.22 -15.34 -21.20
N LEU A 357 -1.53 -14.29 -20.44
CA LEU A 357 -0.69 -13.09 -20.40
C LEU A 357 0.53 -13.28 -19.50
N ASP A 358 0.62 -14.40 -18.77
CA ASP A 358 1.81 -14.75 -17.98
C ASP A 358 2.82 -15.49 -18.84
N PHE A 359 4.09 -15.24 -18.55
CA PHE A 359 5.19 -15.93 -19.20
C PHE A 359 5.17 -17.43 -18.83
N PRO A 360 5.37 -18.41 -19.75
CA PRO A 360 5.73 -18.33 -21.18
C PRO A 360 4.57 -18.24 -22.20
N HIS A 361 3.34 -18.05 -21.75
CA HIS A 361 2.15 -18.38 -22.54
C HIS A 361 1.61 -17.24 -23.42
N GLN A 362 2.32 -16.11 -23.53
CA GLN A 362 1.82 -14.95 -24.26
C GLN A 362 1.57 -15.23 -25.74
N ASP A 363 2.39 -16.08 -26.37
CA ASP A 363 2.18 -16.47 -27.77
C ASP A 363 0.93 -17.34 -27.96
N ASP A 364 0.47 -18.01 -26.89
CA ASP A 364 -0.77 -18.79 -26.88
C ASP A 364 -2.02 -17.90 -26.68
N PHE A 365 -1.85 -16.64 -26.26
CA PHE A 365 -2.96 -15.72 -25.96
C PHE A 365 -3.81 -15.42 -27.20
N MET A 366 -3.22 -14.93 -28.29
CA MET A 366 -3.96 -14.55 -29.50
C MET A 366 -4.68 -15.74 -30.16
N PRO A 367 -4.03 -16.91 -30.38
CA PRO A 367 -4.72 -18.10 -30.87
C PRO A 367 -5.87 -18.55 -29.96
N THR A 368 -5.74 -18.36 -28.65
CA THR A 368 -6.78 -18.74 -27.69
C THR A 368 -7.95 -17.77 -27.73
N ILE A 369 -7.72 -16.46 -27.69
CA ILE A 369 -8.83 -15.49 -27.67
C ILE A 369 -9.63 -15.48 -28.97
N ARG A 370 -8.98 -15.68 -30.13
CA ARG A 370 -9.65 -15.82 -31.44
C ARG A 370 -10.68 -16.94 -31.45
N ARG A 371 -10.37 -18.07 -30.81
CA ARG A 371 -11.29 -19.22 -30.68
C ARG A 371 -12.43 -18.95 -29.71
N LEU A 372 -12.26 -18.00 -28.80
CA LEU A 372 -13.20 -17.74 -27.71
C LEU A 372 -14.15 -16.58 -27.98
N TRP A 373 -13.98 -15.80 -29.06
CA TRP A 373 -14.84 -14.63 -29.35
C TRP A 373 -16.33 -14.95 -29.27
N GLY A 374 -16.78 -16.07 -29.84
CA GLY A 374 -18.20 -16.45 -29.84
C GLY A 374 -18.77 -16.88 -28.48
N ILE A 375 -17.94 -17.05 -27.44
CA ILE A 375 -18.37 -17.47 -26.10
C ILE A 375 -17.85 -16.57 -24.98
N LEU A 376 -17.00 -15.60 -25.29
CA LEU A 376 -16.36 -14.70 -24.33
C LEU A 376 -17.36 -13.63 -23.87
N PRO A 377 -17.68 -13.54 -22.57
CA PRO A 377 -18.53 -12.45 -22.10
C PRO A 377 -17.80 -11.10 -22.17
N LYS A 378 -18.55 -10.04 -22.45
CA LYS A 378 -18.00 -8.70 -22.69
C LYS A 378 -17.30 -8.10 -21.45
N ASP A 379 -17.81 -8.37 -20.25
CA ASP A 379 -17.16 -7.97 -18.99
C ASP A 379 -15.83 -8.72 -18.74
N ARG A 380 -15.72 -9.97 -19.21
CA ARG A 380 -14.47 -10.74 -19.13
C ARG A 380 -13.43 -10.22 -20.09
N PHE A 381 -13.84 -9.84 -21.30
CA PHE A 381 -12.95 -9.19 -22.27
C PHE A 381 -12.39 -7.88 -21.71
N GLU A 382 -13.24 -7.02 -21.15
CA GLU A 382 -12.83 -5.76 -20.51
C GLU A 382 -11.78 -5.98 -19.40
N LYS A 383 -12.01 -6.95 -18.51
CA LYS A 383 -11.04 -7.28 -17.43
C LYS A 383 -9.72 -7.76 -18.01
N CYS A 384 -9.78 -8.65 -19.01
CA CYS A 384 -8.60 -9.12 -19.73
C CYS A 384 -7.82 -7.95 -20.38
N LEU A 385 -8.53 -7.00 -21.00
CA LEU A 385 -7.94 -5.84 -21.64
C LEU A 385 -7.32 -4.88 -20.62
N SER A 386 -7.98 -4.65 -19.49
CA SER A 386 -7.44 -3.88 -18.36
C SER A 386 -6.17 -4.52 -17.80
N SER A 387 -6.14 -5.85 -17.68
CA SER A 387 -4.96 -6.56 -17.21
C SER A 387 -3.82 -6.55 -18.23
N LEU A 388 -4.12 -6.63 -19.51
CA LEU A 388 -3.14 -6.43 -20.58
C LEU A 388 -2.58 -5.00 -20.56
N ALA A 389 -3.43 -3.98 -20.39
CA ALA A 389 -3.01 -2.59 -20.25
C ALA A 389 -2.13 -2.40 -19.00
N GLY A 390 -2.53 -2.99 -17.88
CA GLY A 390 -1.75 -3.02 -16.65
C GLY A 390 -0.36 -3.61 -16.87
N LYS A 391 -0.25 -4.77 -17.53
CA LYS A 391 1.05 -5.37 -17.89
C LYS A 391 1.87 -4.49 -18.83
N TYR A 392 1.23 -3.94 -19.85
CA TYR A 392 1.86 -3.01 -20.80
C TYR A 392 2.39 -1.73 -20.13
N CYS A 393 1.68 -1.16 -19.15
CA CYS A 393 2.09 0.06 -18.45
C CYS A 393 3.10 -0.20 -17.32
N ALA A 394 2.93 -1.32 -16.61
CA ALA A 394 3.85 -1.75 -15.55
C ALA A 394 5.26 -2.06 -16.08
N ASN A 395 5.44 -2.20 -17.40
CA ASN A 395 6.77 -2.31 -17.98
C ASN A 395 7.68 -1.13 -17.61
N HIS A 396 7.14 0.08 -17.34
CA HIS A 396 7.99 1.27 -17.22
C HIS A 396 7.61 2.29 -16.11
N SER A 397 6.59 2.03 -15.27
CA SER A 397 5.92 3.10 -14.49
C SER A 397 6.28 3.22 -13.00
N TRP A 398 7.00 2.30 -12.34
CA TRP A 398 7.15 2.33 -10.86
C TRP A 398 8.58 2.06 -10.38
N LYS A 399 9.32 3.16 -10.14
CA LYS A 399 10.69 3.19 -9.57
C LYS A 399 10.88 2.50 -8.19
N SER A 400 9.86 1.91 -7.56
CA SER A 400 9.97 1.34 -6.20
C SER A 400 9.77 -0.18 -6.11
N LEU A 401 9.62 -0.86 -7.26
CA LEU A 401 9.46 -2.31 -7.38
C LEU A 401 10.16 -2.85 -8.63
N GLU A 402 11.38 -2.36 -8.89
CA GLU A 402 12.19 -2.64 -10.09
C GLU A 402 12.30 -4.14 -10.44
N SER A 403 12.35 -5.04 -9.46
CA SER A 403 12.54 -6.48 -9.73
C SER A 403 11.33 -7.24 -10.26
N LEU A 404 10.11 -6.83 -9.89
CA LEU A 404 8.87 -7.42 -10.44
C LEU A 404 8.49 -6.76 -11.78
N GLU A 405 8.92 -5.52 -12.01
CA GLU A 405 8.73 -4.82 -13.29
C GLU A 405 9.57 -5.42 -14.41
N LYS A 406 10.77 -5.94 -14.10
CA LYS A 406 11.57 -6.67 -15.09
C LYS A 406 10.80 -7.87 -15.65
N GLU A 407 9.99 -8.61 -14.85
CA GLU A 407 9.14 -9.72 -15.36
C GLU A 407 8.21 -9.35 -16.51
N LEU A 408 7.76 -8.11 -16.56
CA LEU A 408 6.79 -7.65 -17.54
C LEU A 408 7.48 -7.08 -18.81
N ARG A 409 8.74 -6.62 -18.71
CA ARG A 409 9.51 -6.09 -19.86
C ARG A 409 9.84 -7.14 -20.94
N TYR A 410 9.59 -8.42 -20.69
CA TYR A 410 10.06 -9.52 -21.53
C TYR A 410 9.17 -9.86 -22.73
N TYR A 411 7.95 -9.34 -22.76
CA TYR A 411 7.04 -9.53 -23.88
C TYR A 411 6.62 -8.18 -24.45
N ASP A 412 6.48 -8.13 -25.77
CA ASP A 412 5.98 -6.93 -26.45
C ASP A 412 4.45 -6.83 -26.26
N TYR A 413 4.04 -6.55 -25.02
CA TYR A 413 2.63 -6.33 -24.67
C TYR A 413 2.04 -5.14 -25.41
N ARG A 414 2.86 -4.22 -25.95
CA ARG A 414 2.40 -3.15 -26.84
C ARG A 414 1.86 -3.76 -28.13
N ASN A 415 2.69 -4.54 -28.82
CA ASN A 415 2.27 -5.20 -30.06
C ASN A 415 1.10 -6.17 -29.82
N LEU A 416 1.10 -6.89 -28.68
CA LEU A 416 -0.02 -7.73 -28.29
C LEU A 416 -1.31 -6.93 -28.11
N MET A 417 -1.25 -5.80 -27.40
CA MET A 417 -2.38 -4.91 -27.18
C MET A 417 -2.91 -4.34 -28.49
N GLN A 418 -2.02 -3.90 -29.38
CA GLN A 418 -2.38 -3.38 -30.69
C GLN A 418 -3.06 -4.47 -31.54
N THR A 419 -2.44 -5.65 -31.65
CA THR A 419 -2.99 -6.79 -32.41
C THR A 419 -4.34 -7.22 -31.84
N LEU A 420 -4.45 -7.29 -30.50
CA LEU A 420 -5.70 -7.61 -29.83
C LEU A 420 -6.78 -6.59 -30.18
N TRP A 421 -6.47 -5.30 -30.09
CA TRP A 421 -7.43 -4.24 -30.39
C TRP A 421 -7.89 -4.29 -31.85
N GLU A 422 -6.96 -4.45 -32.79
CA GLU A 422 -7.24 -4.58 -34.23
C GLU A 422 -8.22 -5.71 -34.51
N GLU A 423 -7.97 -6.90 -33.94
CA GLU A 423 -8.77 -8.10 -34.15
C GLU A 423 -10.01 -8.23 -33.26
N THR A 424 -10.18 -7.34 -32.28
CA THR A 424 -11.35 -7.38 -31.38
C THR A 424 -12.63 -7.09 -32.17
N PRO A 425 -13.67 -7.95 -32.07
CA PRO A 425 -14.94 -7.69 -32.74
C PRO A 425 -15.62 -6.40 -32.27
N ASP A 426 -16.32 -5.72 -33.19
CA ASP A 426 -16.95 -4.41 -32.94
C ASP A 426 -17.89 -4.38 -31.74
N GLU A 427 -18.57 -5.49 -31.45
CA GLU A 427 -19.50 -5.58 -30.32
C GLU A 427 -18.82 -5.49 -28.95
N PHE A 428 -17.54 -5.89 -28.85
CA PHE A 428 -16.72 -5.75 -27.65
C PHE A 428 -16.16 -4.32 -27.56
N LYS A 429 -15.71 -3.75 -28.68
CA LYS A 429 -15.26 -2.36 -28.75
C LYS A 429 -16.38 -1.39 -28.36
N ARG A 430 -17.61 -1.62 -28.83
CA ARG A 430 -18.81 -0.83 -28.44
C ARG A 430 -19.17 -1.00 -26.97
N TYR A 431 -18.95 -2.18 -26.39
CA TYR A 431 -19.23 -2.43 -24.97
C TYR A 431 -18.32 -1.64 -24.02
N LEU A 432 -17.06 -1.41 -24.40
CA LEU A 432 -16.14 -0.62 -23.59
C LEU A 432 -16.59 0.84 -23.46
N PHE A 433 -17.34 1.33 -24.44
CA PHE A 433 -17.82 2.70 -24.51
C PHE A 433 -19.34 2.72 -24.77
N PRO A 434 -20.15 2.34 -23.78
CA PRO A 434 -21.61 2.27 -23.94
C PRO A 434 -22.20 3.62 -24.38
N ASN A 435 -23.37 3.59 -25.03
CA ASN A 435 -24.11 4.83 -25.29
C ASN A 435 -24.68 5.31 -23.96
N HIS A 436 -24.43 6.57 -23.59
CA HIS A 436 -24.93 7.17 -22.35
C HIS A 436 -26.44 7.49 -22.40
N ASP A 437 -27.13 7.18 -23.50
CA ASP A 437 -28.58 7.40 -23.64
C ASP A 437 -29.41 6.47 -22.74
N ASP A 438 -28.81 5.44 -22.15
CA ASP A 438 -29.46 4.61 -21.13
C ASP A 438 -29.43 5.35 -19.77
N ASP A 439 -30.58 5.97 -19.48
CA ASP A 439 -31.14 6.74 -18.33
C ASP A 439 -30.66 6.46 -16.88
N SER A 440 -29.55 5.76 -16.69
CA SER A 440 -28.92 5.58 -15.39
C SER A 440 -28.31 6.90 -14.93
N ASN A 441 -28.95 7.53 -13.95
CA ASN A 441 -28.64 8.81 -13.31
C ASN A 441 -27.24 8.97 -12.68
N HIS A 442 -26.25 8.16 -13.05
CA HIS A 442 -24.87 8.34 -12.65
C HIS A 442 -23.92 8.22 -13.85
N PRO A 443 -23.10 9.25 -14.13
CA PRO A 443 -21.98 9.15 -15.07
C PRO A 443 -20.88 8.30 -14.43
N ALA A 444 -21.12 6.99 -14.33
CA ALA A 444 -20.07 6.04 -14.00
C ALA A 444 -19.03 6.13 -15.12
N ILE A 445 -17.77 6.30 -14.74
CA ILE A 445 -16.64 6.27 -15.68
C ILE A 445 -16.77 5.00 -16.51
N SER A 446 -16.82 5.15 -17.82
CA SER A 446 -16.91 4.04 -18.74
C SER A 446 -15.66 3.18 -18.64
N LYS A 447 -15.81 1.92 -18.99
CA LYS A 447 -14.73 0.93 -18.87
C LYS A 447 -13.58 1.24 -19.83
N GLY A 448 -13.91 1.76 -21.00
CA GLY A 448 -12.95 2.26 -21.99
C GLY A 448 -12.21 3.51 -21.53
N GLU A 449 -12.84 4.40 -20.75
CA GLU A 449 -12.16 5.56 -20.16
C GLU A 449 -11.06 5.13 -19.17
N VAL A 450 -11.33 4.14 -18.32
CA VAL A 450 -10.31 3.59 -17.40
C VAL A 450 -9.14 2.98 -18.18
N LEU A 451 -9.44 2.23 -19.24
CA LEU A 451 -8.42 1.63 -20.10
C LEU A 451 -7.52 2.70 -20.73
N VAL A 452 -8.12 3.73 -21.34
CA VAL A 452 -7.38 4.83 -21.97
C VAL A 452 -6.51 5.54 -20.94
N LEU A 453 -7.04 5.82 -19.75
CA LEU A 453 -6.29 6.42 -18.65
C LEU A 453 -5.08 5.55 -18.25
N GLN A 454 -5.25 4.23 -18.17
CA GLN A 454 -4.15 3.31 -17.87
C GLN A 454 -3.02 3.44 -18.91
N LEU A 455 -3.34 3.47 -20.21
CA LEU A 455 -2.34 3.56 -21.28
C LEU A 455 -1.47 4.83 -21.17
N PHE A 456 -2.02 5.94 -20.68
CA PHE A 456 -1.29 7.20 -20.45
C PHE A 456 -0.35 7.18 -19.23
N HIS A 457 -0.48 6.19 -18.33
CA HIS A 457 0.45 6.06 -17.21
C HIS A 457 1.82 5.50 -17.63
N LYS A 458 1.98 5.06 -18.88
CA LYS A 458 3.26 4.59 -19.40
C LYS A 458 4.29 5.72 -19.52
N SER A 459 5.53 5.46 -19.13
CA SER A 459 6.65 6.40 -19.22
C SER A 459 7.96 5.66 -19.54
N PRO A 460 8.65 5.92 -20.66
CA PRO A 460 8.33 6.91 -21.66
C PRO A 460 7.10 6.51 -22.48
N PHE A 461 6.32 7.52 -22.86
CA PHE A 461 5.21 7.40 -23.81
C PHE A 461 5.77 7.70 -25.21
N GLU A 462 5.74 6.72 -26.10
CA GLU A 462 6.33 6.77 -27.43
C GLU A 462 5.27 6.99 -28.53
N GLU A 463 5.70 7.35 -29.74
CA GLU A 463 4.81 7.56 -30.91
C GLU A 463 3.91 6.35 -31.22
N LYS A 464 4.40 5.13 -30.99
CA LYS A 464 3.58 3.91 -31.14
C LYS A 464 2.44 3.83 -30.11
N ASP A 465 2.66 4.40 -28.92
CA ASP A 465 1.65 4.47 -27.87
C ASP A 465 0.58 5.52 -28.24
N GLU A 466 0.99 6.63 -28.85
CA GLU A 466 0.07 7.62 -29.44
C GLU A 466 -0.85 6.98 -30.48
N ALA A 467 -0.28 6.21 -31.42
CA ALA A 467 -1.04 5.54 -32.47
C ALA A 467 -2.08 4.56 -31.90
N LEU A 468 -1.69 3.75 -30.90
CA LEU A 468 -2.60 2.83 -30.23
C LEU A 468 -3.73 3.57 -29.50
N VAL A 469 -3.40 4.62 -28.75
CA VAL A 469 -4.41 5.43 -28.04
C VAL A 469 -5.36 6.07 -29.04
N LYS A 470 -4.87 6.67 -30.13
CA LYS A 470 -5.70 7.22 -31.20
C LYS A 470 -6.61 6.16 -31.80
N GLN A 471 -6.09 4.96 -32.05
CA GLN A 471 -6.88 3.86 -32.61
C GLN A 471 -8.01 3.42 -31.67
N ILE A 472 -7.78 3.41 -30.35
CA ILE A 472 -8.79 3.11 -29.35
C ILE A 472 -9.82 4.24 -29.26
N PHE A 473 -9.34 5.49 -29.20
CA PHE A 473 -10.15 6.67 -28.98
C PHE A 473 -11.02 7.03 -30.20
N CYS A 474 -10.45 6.94 -31.41
CA CYS A 474 -11.13 7.22 -32.69
C CYS A 474 -12.19 6.19 -33.08
N TYR A 475 -12.30 5.07 -32.37
CA TYR A 475 -13.43 4.16 -32.54
C TYR A 475 -14.76 4.78 -32.07
N GLN A 476 -14.71 5.85 -31.26
CA GLN A 476 -15.89 6.57 -30.79
C GLN A 476 -16.33 7.69 -31.73
N SER A 477 -17.63 8.04 -31.70
CA SER A 477 -18.12 9.24 -32.36
C SER A 477 -17.46 10.50 -31.78
N GLN A 478 -17.40 11.58 -32.57
CA GLN A 478 -16.82 12.85 -32.10
C GLN A 478 -17.52 13.38 -30.84
N GLU A 479 -18.85 13.26 -30.75
CA GLU A 479 -19.62 13.67 -29.58
C GLU A 479 -19.22 12.92 -28.30
N LYS A 480 -19.02 11.60 -28.41
CA LYS A 480 -18.53 10.80 -27.27
C LYS A 480 -17.10 11.14 -26.88
N ARG A 481 -16.22 11.34 -27.88
CA ARG A 481 -14.84 11.79 -27.63
C ARG A 481 -14.81 13.13 -26.89
N ARG A 482 -15.65 14.08 -27.31
CA ARG A 482 -15.87 15.36 -26.64
C ARG A 482 -16.35 15.17 -25.19
N ALA A 483 -17.32 14.28 -24.97
CA ALA A 483 -17.88 14.01 -23.65
C ALA A 483 -16.82 13.42 -22.70
N VAL A 484 -16.03 12.44 -23.17
CA VAL A 484 -14.91 11.85 -22.41
C VAL A 484 -13.86 12.92 -22.07
N MET A 485 -13.45 13.73 -23.05
CA MET A 485 -12.46 14.78 -22.79
C MET A 485 -12.96 15.87 -21.84
N SER A 486 -14.27 16.12 -21.82
CA SER A 486 -14.91 17.07 -20.90
C SER A 486 -15.23 16.47 -19.52
N SER A 487 -14.95 15.18 -19.30
CA SER A 487 -15.14 14.51 -18.02
C SER A 487 -13.90 14.63 -17.13
N ASN A 488 -14.02 14.26 -15.85
CA ASN A 488 -12.87 14.17 -14.94
C ASN A 488 -11.75 13.24 -15.49
N VAL A 489 -12.10 12.24 -16.31
CA VAL A 489 -11.10 11.37 -16.94
C VAL A 489 -10.34 12.13 -18.02
N GLY A 490 -11.02 12.89 -18.87
CA GLY A 490 -10.41 13.77 -19.85
C GLY A 490 -9.44 14.78 -19.22
N GLU A 491 -9.81 15.35 -18.08
CA GLU A 491 -8.92 16.21 -17.31
C GLU A 491 -7.67 15.45 -16.82
N ASN A 492 -7.84 14.24 -16.29
CA ASN A 492 -6.70 13.41 -15.86
C ASN A 492 -5.79 13.01 -17.03
N ILE A 493 -6.35 12.74 -18.21
CA ILE A 493 -5.58 12.48 -19.44
C ILE A 493 -4.71 13.71 -19.78
N CYS A 494 -5.29 14.92 -19.75
CA CYS A 494 -4.54 16.15 -19.99
C CYS A 494 -3.42 16.35 -18.96
N VAL A 495 -3.69 16.08 -17.68
CA VAL A 495 -2.69 16.12 -16.61
C VAL A 495 -1.55 15.13 -16.87
N LEU A 496 -1.85 13.89 -17.27
CA LEU A 496 -0.83 12.88 -17.56
C LEU A 496 0.02 13.28 -18.76
N LEU A 497 -0.60 13.72 -19.86
CA LEU A 497 0.08 14.18 -21.08
C LEU A 497 0.99 15.38 -20.82
N ALA A 498 0.47 16.37 -20.09
CA ALA A 498 1.26 17.54 -19.71
C ALA A 498 2.43 17.12 -18.81
N ARG A 499 2.21 16.22 -17.84
CA ARG A 499 3.27 15.73 -16.93
C ARG A 499 4.46 15.11 -17.69
N ILE A 500 4.19 14.36 -18.75
CA ILE A 500 5.23 13.75 -19.60
C ILE A 500 5.73 14.68 -20.72
N GLY A 501 5.19 15.90 -20.81
CA GLY A 501 5.61 16.91 -21.80
C GLY A 501 5.12 16.66 -23.23
N GLN A 502 4.09 15.83 -23.42
CA GLN A 502 3.56 15.45 -24.74
C GLN A 502 2.51 16.46 -25.25
N TRP A 503 2.93 17.72 -25.40
CA TRP A 503 2.06 18.84 -25.79
C TRP A 503 1.50 18.73 -27.22
N SER A 504 2.32 18.24 -28.16
CA SER A 504 1.91 18.02 -29.56
C SER A 504 0.80 16.99 -29.64
N PHE A 505 0.98 15.86 -28.96
CA PHE A 505 -0.02 14.81 -28.93
C PHE A 505 -1.29 15.25 -28.19
N MET A 506 -1.17 15.97 -27.07
CA MET A 506 -2.33 16.55 -26.39
C MET A 506 -3.13 17.47 -27.30
N ASN A 507 -2.48 18.37 -28.05
CA ASN A 507 -3.18 19.22 -29.03
C ASN A 507 -3.84 18.39 -30.14
N SER A 508 -3.12 17.41 -30.70
CA SER A 508 -3.68 16.54 -31.74
C SER A 508 -4.89 15.76 -31.24
N LEU A 509 -4.86 15.27 -29.99
CA LEU A 509 -5.99 14.59 -29.37
C LEU A 509 -7.17 15.55 -29.21
N LEU A 510 -6.95 16.78 -28.74
CA LEU A 510 -8.02 17.77 -28.61
C LEU A 510 -8.66 18.13 -29.97
N GLU A 511 -7.86 18.29 -31.02
CA GLU A 511 -8.38 18.54 -32.37
C GLU A 511 -9.20 17.36 -32.93
N GLU A 512 -8.90 16.14 -32.50
CA GLU A 512 -9.71 14.96 -32.86
C GLU A 512 -11.01 14.89 -32.04
N CYS A 513 -11.04 15.47 -30.83
CA CYS A 513 -12.17 15.40 -29.90
C CYS A 513 -13.15 16.56 -30.05
N PHE A 514 -12.66 17.74 -30.40
CA PHE A 514 -13.43 18.99 -30.44
C PHE A 514 -13.37 19.60 -31.84
N PRO A 515 -14.43 20.30 -32.29
CA PRO A 515 -14.30 21.26 -33.38
C PRO A 515 -13.16 22.24 -33.11
N LYS A 516 -12.47 22.72 -34.16
CA LYS A 516 -11.29 23.59 -34.01
C LYS A 516 -11.57 24.85 -33.18
N GLU A 517 -12.77 25.39 -33.32
CA GLU A 517 -13.29 26.55 -32.61
C GLU A 517 -13.53 26.31 -31.10
N ASP A 518 -13.78 25.06 -30.69
CA ASP A 518 -14.07 24.68 -29.30
C ASP A 518 -12.79 24.35 -28.51
N VAL A 519 -11.69 24.01 -29.18
CA VAL A 519 -10.41 23.65 -28.53
C VAL A 519 -9.93 24.75 -27.57
N PRO A 520 -9.86 26.05 -27.93
CA PRO A 520 -9.44 27.09 -27.00
C PRO A 520 -10.33 27.19 -25.75
N SER A 521 -11.65 27.04 -25.91
CA SER A 521 -12.59 27.04 -24.78
C SER A 521 -12.33 25.88 -23.83
N PHE A 522 -12.09 24.68 -24.36
CA PHE A 522 -11.75 23.52 -23.57
C PHE A 522 -10.45 23.72 -22.77
N LYS A 523 -9.38 24.25 -23.39
CA LYS A 523 -8.11 24.48 -22.67
C LYS A 523 -8.29 25.42 -21.47
N LYS A 524 -9.04 26.51 -21.66
CA LYS A 524 -9.42 27.44 -20.59
C LYS A 524 -10.24 26.75 -19.49
N GLN A 525 -11.18 25.88 -19.86
CA GLN A 525 -11.98 25.11 -18.91
C GLN A 525 -11.11 24.12 -18.11
N PHE A 526 -10.25 23.35 -18.78
CA PHE A 526 -9.36 22.38 -18.15
C PHE A 526 -8.44 23.03 -17.14
N ILE A 527 -7.72 24.09 -17.52
CA ILE A 527 -6.76 24.71 -16.59
C ILE A 527 -7.48 25.35 -15.38
N ARG A 528 -8.71 25.82 -15.57
CA ARG A 528 -9.61 26.32 -14.51
C ARG A 528 -10.31 25.22 -13.72
N SER A 529 -10.26 23.96 -14.17
CA SER A 529 -10.84 22.85 -13.44
C SER A 529 -10.08 22.62 -12.13
N LYS A 530 -10.67 21.81 -11.25
CA LYS A 530 -10.00 21.41 -10.01
C LYS A 530 -8.73 20.61 -10.30
N CYS A 531 -8.77 19.65 -11.23
CA CYS A 531 -7.61 18.85 -11.61
C CYS A 531 -6.50 19.71 -12.26
N GLY A 532 -6.86 20.61 -13.17
CA GLY A 532 -5.90 21.51 -13.82
C GLY A 532 -5.19 22.44 -12.83
N ARG A 533 -5.95 23.06 -11.90
CA ARG A 533 -5.39 23.89 -10.82
C ARG A 533 -4.47 23.11 -9.89
N MET A 534 -4.91 21.95 -9.41
CA MET A 534 -4.10 21.09 -8.54
C MET A 534 -2.80 20.66 -9.20
N PHE A 535 -2.87 20.33 -10.49
CA PHE A 535 -1.68 19.97 -11.23
C PHE A 535 -0.72 21.14 -11.43
N CYS A 536 -1.22 22.35 -11.73
CA CYS A 536 -0.39 23.56 -11.78
C CYS A 536 0.33 23.80 -10.45
N LEU A 537 -0.41 23.76 -9.34
CA LEU A 537 0.16 23.93 -8.00
C LEU A 537 1.25 22.89 -7.72
N ASN A 538 0.95 21.60 -7.90
CA ASN A 538 1.93 20.52 -7.72
C ASN A 538 3.19 20.74 -8.57
N LYS A 539 3.04 21.21 -9.82
CA LYS A 539 4.18 21.48 -10.69
C LYS A 539 4.95 22.75 -10.33
N LEU A 540 4.29 23.78 -9.81
CA LEU A 540 4.98 24.92 -9.22
C LEU A 540 5.94 24.45 -8.12
N TYR A 541 5.48 23.51 -7.26
CA TYR A 541 6.31 22.94 -6.20
C TYR A 541 7.43 22.02 -6.72
N GLU A 542 7.15 21.14 -7.69
CA GLU A 542 8.12 20.12 -8.13
C GLU A 542 9.18 20.62 -9.12
N SER A 543 8.80 21.52 -10.03
CA SER A 543 9.55 21.74 -11.28
C SER A 543 9.75 23.23 -11.63
N GLY A 544 9.27 24.15 -10.78
CA GLY A 544 9.44 25.59 -10.94
C GLY A 544 8.43 26.26 -11.89
N GLU A 545 8.52 27.60 -11.98
CA GLU A 545 7.53 28.47 -12.66
C GLU A 545 7.44 28.23 -14.16
N LYS A 546 8.58 28.02 -14.82
CA LYS A 546 8.65 27.92 -16.28
C LYS A 546 7.73 26.84 -16.85
N TRP A 547 7.59 25.71 -16.16
CA TRP A 547 6.73 24.63 -16.62
C TRP A 547 5.26 25.04 -16.57
N VAL A 548 4.86 25.74 -15.51
CA VAL A 548 3.47 26.21 -15.32
C VAL A 548 3.15 27.39 -16.22
N GLU A 549 4.11 28.28 -16.49
CA GLU A 549 3.97 29.32 -17.54
C GLU A 549 3.64 28.69 -18.89
N ASN A 550 4.36 27.64 -19.30
CA ASN A 550 4.07 26.96 -20.56
C ASN A 550 2.63 26.41 -20.61
N LEU A 551 2.11 25.89 -19.49
CA LEU A 551 0.73 25.39 -19.41
C LEU A 551 -0.30 26.54 -19.46
N ILE A 552 0.01 27.67 -18.82
CA ILE A 552 -0.80 28.89 -18.83
C ILE A 552 -0.82 29.48 -20.25
N ASP A 553 0.32 29.61 -20.89
CA ASP A 553 0.47 30.06 -22.28
C ASP A 553 -0.23 29.11 -23.26
N TRP A 554 -0.19 27.80 -22.99
CA TRP A 554 -0.94 26.83 -23.78
C TRP A 554 -2.46 27.01 -23.66
N SER A 555 -2.96 27.54 -22.53
CA SER A 555 -4.39 27.64 -22.21
C SER A 555 -5.01 29.00 -22.50
N PHE A 556 -4.23 30.08 -22.49
CA PHE A 556 -4.72 31.46 -22.60
C PHE A 556 -3.94 32.26 -23.63
N ASP A 557 -4.66 32.93 -24.52
CA ASP A 557 -4.06 33.81 -25.53
C ASP A 557 -3.82 35.24 -25.02
N LEU A 558 -4.64 35.71 -24.07
CA LEU A 558 -4.60 37.08 -23.54
C LEU A 558 -3.84 37.15 -22.21
N ASP A 559 -2.89 38.07 -22.10
CA ASP A 559 -2.08 38.25 -20.88
C ASP A 559 -2.91 38.65 -19.66
N SER A 560 -4.05 39.32 -19.86
CA SER A 560 -5.00 39.63 -18.79
C SER A 560 -5.64 38.37 -18.19
N GLU A 561 -6.00 37.39 -19.03
CA GLU A 561 -6.53 36.10 -18.58
C GLU A 561 -5.46 35.27 -17.86
N LYS A 562 -4.22 35.28 -18.36
CA LYS A 562 -3.07 34.64 -17.70
C LYS A 562 -2.86 35.21 -16.30
N THR A 563 -2.85 36.54 -16.19
CA THR A 563 -2.69 37.25 -14.91
C THR A 563 -3.84 36.93 -13.96
N GLN A 564 -5.08 36.95 -14.45
CA GLN A 564 -6.25 36.59 -13.65
C GLN A 564 -6.18 35.13 -13.16
N TYR A 565 -5.76 34.20 -14.02
CA TYR A 565 -5.62 32.79 -13.66
C TYR A 565 -4.53 32.58 -12.60
N LYS A 566 -3.37 33.22 -12.74
CA LYS A 566 -2.29 33.21 -11.73
C LYS A 566 -2.81 33.66 -10.36
N CYS A 567 -3.53 34.78 -10.32
CA CYS A 567 -4.18 35.24 -9.09
C CYS A 567 -5.23 34.24 -8.55
N SER A 568 -5.89 33.48 -9.44
CA SER A 568 -6.90 32.49 -9.05
C SER A 568 -6.31 31.23 -8.39
N LEU A 569 -5.07 30.84 -8.72
CA LEU A 569 -4.42 29.62 -8.21
C LEU A 569 -4.37 29.57 -6.67
N ILE A 570 -4.22 30.73 -6.05
CA ILE A 570 -4.08 30.92 -4.61
C ILE A 570 -5.40 31.29 -3.91
N THR A 571 -6.36 31.88 -4.63
CA THR A 571 -7.59 32.43 -4.05
C THR A 571 -8.77 31.46 -4.07
N THR A 572 -8.72 30.39 -4.87
CA THR A 572 -9.91 29.57 -5.18
C THR A 572 -9.87 28.12 -4.69
N GLY A 573 -9.09 27.78 -3.65
CA GLY A 573 -9.10 26.42 -3.13
C GLY A 573 -8.56 26.23 -1.72
N TRP A 574 -9.37 25.61 -0.86
CA TRP A 574 -8.93 25.00 0.40
C TRP A 574 -7.76 24.02 0.20
N GLU A 575 -7.63 23.46 -0.99
CA GLU A 575 -6.54 22.56 -1.36
C GLU A 575 -5.19 23.27 -1.46
N PHE A 576 -5.16 24.51 -1.98
CA PHE A 576 -3.97 25.35 -1.90
C PHE A 576 -3.61 25.56 -0.42
N PHE A 577 -4.59 25.89 0.41
CA PHE A 577 -4.38 26.06 1.85
C PHE A 577 -3.79 24.81 2.51
N LEU A 578 -4.27 23.60 2.19
CA LEU A 578 -3.73 22.34 2.76
C LEU A 578 -2.29 22.05 2.30
N ASN A 579 -2.01 22.20 1.00
CA ASN A 579 -0.67 22.00 0.47
C ASN A 579 0.29 23.04 1.04
N PHE A 580 -0.11 24.31 1.01
CA PHE A 580 0.58 25.43 1.62
C PHE A 580 0.87 25.17 3.09
N PHE A 581 -0.12 24.70 3.85
CA PHE A 581 0.01 24.38 5.27
C PHE A 581 1.08 23.32 5.51
N THR A 582 1.14 22.31 4.64
CA THR A 582 2.14 21.25 4.73
C THR A 582 3.55 21.80 4.50
N PHE A 583 3.74 22.67 3.50
CA PHE A 583 5.05 23.29 3.24
C PHE A 583 5.47 24.34 4.26
N ALA A 584 4.52 25.15 4.75
CA ALA A 584 4.76 26.11 5.81
C ALA A 584 5.22 25.41 7.09
N LEU A 585 4.69 24.21 7.38
CA LEU A 585 5.15 23.37 8.48
C LEU A 585 6.57 22.85 8.28
N ASP A 586 6.96 22.55 7.05
CA ASP A 586 8.33 22.14 6.71
C ASP A 586 9.31 23.33 6.66
N SER A 587 8.85 24.53 7.00
CA SER A 587 9.63 25.76 7.20
C SER A 587 10.36 26.30 5.96
N ASP A 588 9.99 25.90 4.73
CA ASP A 588 10.54 26.52 3.51
C ASP A 588 9.70 27.70 3.01
N PHE A 589 9.66 28.77 3.81
CA PHE A 589 8.95 30.00 3.46
C PHE A 589 9.46 30.68 2.19
N ARG A 590 10.68 30.37 1.74
CA ARG A 590 11.22 30.90 0.49
C ARG A 590 10.46 30.37 -0.70
N GLU A 591 10.12 29.08 -0.67
CA GLU A 591 9.36 28.43 -1.74
C GLU A 591 7.92 28.94 -1.78
N VAL A 592 7.32 29.13 -0.61
CA VAL A 592 6.02 29.77 -0.46
C VAL A 592 6.01 31.17 -1.07
N GLU A 593 7.00 32.00 -0.72
CA GLU A 593 7.09 33.38 -1.21
C GLU A 593 7.33 33.42 -2.72
N ARG A 594 8.13 32.50 -3.25
CA ARG A 594 8.33 32.32 -4.69
C ARG A 594 7.01 32.04 -5.40
N ILE A 595 6.19 31.13 -4.89
CA ILE A 595 4.87 30.80 -5.45
C ILE A 595 3.89 31.98 -5.35
N ILE A 596 3.89 32.71 -4.23
CA ILE A 596 3.05 33.91 -4.09
C ILE A 596 3.45 34.98 -5.11
N LYS A 597 4.75 35.23 -5.29
CA LYS A 597 5.29 36.17 -6.29
C LYS A 597 4.93 35.76 -7.72
N PHE A 598 4.91 34.46 -8.00
CA PHE A 598 4.44 33.95 -9.28
C PHE A 598 2.94 34.23 -9.50
N CYS A 599 2.12 34.01 -8.48
CA CYS A 599 0.67 34.12 -8.57
C CYS A 599 0.17 35.57 -8.56
N VAL A 600 0.91 36.49 -7.95
CA VAL A 600 0.46 37.87 -7.67
C VAL A 600 1.45 38.90 -8.23
N PRO A 601 1.03 39.76 -9.16
CA PRO A 601 1.94 40.65 -9.88
C PRO A 601 2.39 41.89 -9.08
N SER A 602 1.64 42.31 -8.05
CA SER A 602 1.93 43.55 -7.30
C SER A 602 2.39 43.25 -5.87
N ALA A 603 3.36 44.04 -5.38
CA ALA A 603 3.86 43.92 -4.01
C ALA A 603 2.75 44.14 -2.96
N GLU A 604 1.81 45.06 -3.22
CA GLU A 604 0.68 45.33 -2.35
C GLU A 604 -0.27 44.14 -2.22
N SER A 605 -0.59 43.48 -3.35
CA SER A 605 -1.43 42.29 -3.34
C SER A 605 -0.72 41.09 -2.69
N ILE A 606 0.62 41.01 -2.78
CA ILE A 606 1.41 40.02 -2.04
C ILE A 606 1.24 40.22 -0.53
N VAL A 607 1.39 41.44 -0.04
CA VAL A 607 1.22 41.76 1.39
C VAL A 607 -0.21 41.44 1.84
N SER A 608 -1.22 41.86 1.08
CA SER A 608 -2.63 41.56 1.40
C SER A 608 -2.91 40.06 1.45
N LEU A 609 -2.42 39.29 0.48
CA LEU A 609 -2.58 37.84 0.46
C LEU A 609 -1.86 37.17 1.64
N LYS A 610 -0.61 37.56 1.92
CA LYS A 610 0.14 36.96 3.03
C LYS A 610 -0.60 37.17 4.35
N THR A 611 -1.16 38.35 4.59
CA THR A 611 -1.97 38.63 5.80
C THR A 611 -3.18 37.69 5.92
N ILE A 612 -3.91 37.44 4.82
CA ILE A 612 -5.04 36.50 4.81
C ILE A 612 -4.56 35.07 5.12
N LEU A 613 -3.50 34.62 4.44
CA LEU A 613 -2.96 33.28 4.63
C LEU A 613 -2.45 33.05 6.06
N VAL A 614 -1.71 34.03 6.61
CA VAL A 614 -1.14 33.97 7.96
C VAL A 614 -2.24 33.85 9.01
N LYS A 615 -3.36 34.56 8.84
CA LYS A 615 -4.53 34.43 9.69
C LYS A 615 -5.04 32.99 9.75
N ASP A 616 -5.41 32.42 8.60
CA ASP A 616 -5.96 31.08 8.52
C ASP A 616 -4.96 30.00 9.01
N LEU A 617 -3.67 30.19 8.71
CA LEU A 617 -2.59 29.30 9.14
C LEU A 617 -2.39 29.33 10.65
N CYS A 618 -2.32 30.51 11.25
CA CYS A 618 -2.19 30.65 12.71
C CYS A 618 -3.35 29.96 13.41
N SER A 619 -4.58 30.15 12.94
CA SER A 619 -5.75 29.46 13.49
C SER A 619 -5.65 27.93 13.38
N ALA A 620 -5.17 27.41 12.25
CA ALA A 620 -4.95 25.98 12.06
C ALA A 620 -3.78 25.41 12.89
N LEU A 621 -2.71 26.18 13.10
CA LEU A 621 -1.55 25.79 13.92
C LEU A 621 -1.83 25.85 15.42
N ILE A 622 -2.61 26.84 15.88
CA ILE A 622 -3.08 26.92 17.27
C ILE A 622 -3.90 25.68 17.62
N LYS A 623 -4.82 25.28 16.73
CA LYS A 623 -5.60 24.03 16.85
C LYS A 623 -4.73 22.75 16.84
N ARG A 624 -3.47 22.84 16.44
CA ARG A 624 -2.51 21.71 16.43
C ARG A 624 -1.37 21.88 17.44
N HIS A 625 -1.36 22.97 18.22
CA HIS A 625 -0.34 23.30 19.22
C HIS A 625 1.08 23.41 18.63
N ARG A 626 1.19 23.98 17.43
CA ARG A 626 2.45 24.16 16.68
C ARG A 626 2.95 25.61 16.81
N TRP A 627 3.33 25.97 18.03
CA TRP A 627 3.68 27.36 18.42
C TRP A 627 4.95 27.89 17.76
N GLU A 628 5.97 27.04 17.60
CA GLU A 628 7.25 27.42 16.98
C GLU A 628 7.06 27.76 15.49
N GLU A 629 6.22 26.98 14.80
CA GLU A 629 5.86 27.23 13.41
C GLU A 629 5.01 28.48 13.24
N MET A 630 4.16 28.81 14.22
CA MET A 630 3.42 30.07 14.23
C MET A 630 4.36 31.28 14.32
N ASP A 631 5.33 31.24 15.24
CA ASP A 631 6.30 32.33 15.39
C ASP A 631 7.14 32.49 14.12
N ALA A 632 7.50 31.38 13.47
CA ALA A 632 8.21 31.40 12.19
C ALA A 632 7.37 32.01 11.06
N ILE A 633 6.07 31.70 10.98
CA ILE A 633 5.14 32.29 10.01
C ILE A 633 4.97 33.80 10.24
N LEU A 634 4.83 34.22 11.51
CA LEU A 634 4.68 35.62 11.84
C LEU A 634 5.95 36.42 11.53
N ALA A 635 7.12 35.87 11.85
CA ALA A 635 8.40 36.47 11.48
C ALA A 635 8.64 36.52 9.97
N TRP A 636 8.07 35.58 9.21
CA TRP A 636 8.10 35.62 7.75
C TRP A 636 7.18 36.70 7.15
N ASN A 637 6.04 36.95 7.77
CA ASN A 637 5.05 37.91 7.25
C ASN A 637 5.32 39.35 7.68
N PHE A 638 5.71 39.55 8.93
CA PHE A 638 5.81 40.85 9.57
C PHE A 638 7.28 41.20 9.84
N SER A 639 7.65 42.44 9.52
CA SER A 639 9.03 42.90 9.65
C SER A 639 9.30 43.54 11.00
N ALA A 640 8.27 44.11 11.62
CA ALA A 640 8.35 44.77 12.92
C ALA A 640 7.59 43.97 13.98
N LYS A 641 8.09 44.01 15.23
CA LYS A 641 7.46 43.32 16.36
C LYS A 641 6.08 43.89 16.66
N GLU A 642 5.91 45.20 16.46
CA GLU A 642 4.65 45.92 16.68
C GLU A 642 3.54 45.43 15.74
N GLU A 643 3.88 45.07 14.50
CA GLU A 643 2.94 44.48 13.53
C GLU A 643 2.48 43.10 13.98
N ILE A 644 3.40 42.28 14.51
CA ILE A 644 3.07 40.97 15.08
C ILE A 644 2.11 41.11 16.27
N GLU A 645 2.40 42.03 17.19
CA GLU A 645 1.54 42.27 18.36
C GLU A 645 0.16 42.81 17.96
N HIS A 646 0.10 43.67 16.94
CA HIS A 646 -1.18 44.14 16.40
C HIS A 646 -1.97 43.00 15.78
N PHE A 647 -1.35 42.17 14.93
CA PHE A 647 -1.98 41.01 14.32
C PHE A 647 -2.50 40.01 15.37
N LYS A 648 -1.73 39.75 16.43
CA LYS A 648 -2.17 38.87 17.53
C LYS A 648 -3.43 39.42 18.20
N LYS A 649 -3.51 40.73 18.44
CA LYS A 649 -4.71 41.36 19.00
C LYS A 649 -5.92 41.23 18.08
N ASP A 650 -5.72 41.44 16.78
CA ASP A 650 -6.77 41.31 15.78
C ASP A 650 -7.27 39.85 15.71
N LEU A 651 -6.36 38.88 15.61
CA LEU A 651 -6.67 37.45 15.62
C LEU A 651 -7.41 37.02 16.90
N LEU A 652 -6.98 37.52 18.06
CA LEU A 652 -7.65 37.26 19.33
C LEU A 652 -9.07 37.85 19.36
N SER A 653 -9.24 39.06 18.82
CA SER A 653 -10.55 39.73 18.80
C SER A 653 -11.56 39.05 17.88
N GLU A 654 -11.09 38.51 16.76
CA GLU A 654 -11.94 37.88 15.75
C GLU A 654 -12.18 36.39 16.02
N GLU A 655 -11.14 35.63 16.39
CA GLU A 655 -11.18 34.17 16.53
C GLU A 655 -10.73 33.65 17.89
N GLY A 656 -10.26 34.52 18.79
CA GLY A 656 -9.68 34.11 20.07
C GLY A 656 -10.64 33.28 20.92
N PHE A 657 -11.93 33.59 20.86
CA PHE A 657 -12.99 32.82 21.49
C PHE A 657 -13.07 31.38 20.93
N ASP A 658 -13.16 31.21 19.61
CA ASP A 658 -13.29 29.89 18.97
C ASP A 658 -12.03 29.05 19.16
N LEU A 659 -10.86 29.68 19.05
CA LEU A 659 -9.57 29.03 19.26
C LEU A 659 -9.40 28.59 20.73
N HIS A 660 -9.84 29.41 21.68
CA HIS A 660 -9.85 29.07 23.10
C HIS A 660 -10.81 27.90 23.38
N TYR A 661 -12.02 27.96 22.84
CA TYR A 661 -13.01 26.89 22.94
C TYR A 661 -12.47 25.55 22.41
N GLN A 662 -11.90 25.54 21.20
CA GLN A 662 -11.33 24.34 20.60
C GLN A 662 -10.19 23.77 21.46
N THR A 663 -9.28 24.63 21.93
CA THR A 663 -8.12 24.22 22.74
C THR A 663 -8.54 23.62 24.09
N VAL A 664 -9.44 24.29 24.81
CA VAL A 664 -9.80 23.94 26.20
C VAL A 664 -10.87 22.86 26.26
N PHE A 665 -11.89 22.94 25.41
CA PHE A 665 -13.09 22.12 25.55
C PHE A 665 -13.18 20.98 24.54
N VAL A 666 -12.79 21.19 23.29
CA VAL A 666 -12.83 20.13 22.27
C VAL A 666 -11.63 19.19 22.43
N MET A 667 -10.43 19.76 22.58
CA MET A 667 -9.19 18.98 22.67
C MET A 667 -8.80 18.62 24.11
N ASN A 668 -9.32 19.32 25.11
CA ASN A 668 -9.02 19.11 26.54
C ASN A 668 -7.52 19.17 26.85
N LEU A 669 -6.84 20.20 26.31
CA LEU A 669 -5.40 20.41 26.46
C LEU A 669 -5.11 21.64 27.33
N LEU A 670 -5.35 21.51 28.64
CA LEU A 670 -5.22 22.61 29.60
C LEU A 670 -3.79 23.19 29.66
N ASN A 671 -2.76 22.37 29.42
CA ASN A 671 -1.38 22.83 29.37
C ASN A 671 -1.13 23.74 28.15
N GLU A 672 -1.80 23.47 27.04
CA GLU A 672 -1.70 24.29 25.82
C GLU A 672 -2.49 25.59 25.94
N ALA A 673 -3.51 25.63 26.81
CA ALA A 673 -4.24 26.86 27.09
C ALA A 673 -3.37 27.91 27.81
N GLN A 674 -2.42 27.48 28.65
CA GLN A 674 -1.46 28.40 29.27
C GLN A 674 -0.52 28.99 28.21
N ARG A 675 -0.01 28.15 27.30
CA ARG A 675 0.80 28.61 26.16
C ARG A 675 0.03 29.55 25.25
N PHE A 676 -1.25 29.28 25.01
CA PHE A 676 -2.14 30.20 24.28
C PHE A 676 -2.15 31.59 24.93
N TYR A 677 -2.35 31.67 26.25
CA TYR A 677 -2.37 32.96 26.96
C TYR A 677 -1.03 33.70 26.90
N GLU A 678 0.06 32.98 27.12
CA GLU A 678 1.42 33.51 27.04
C GLU A 678 1.72 34.02 25.63
N TRP A 679 1.31 33.27 24.60
CA TRP A 679 1.55 33.63 23.21
C TRP A 679 0.80 34.89 22.78
N PHE A 680 -0.45 35.08 23.27
CA PHE A 680 -1.23 36.31 23.06
C PHE A 680 -0.88 37.45 24.04
N GLY A 681 0.00 37.22 25.02
CA GLY A 681 0.40 38.23 26.00
C GLY A 681 -0.73 38.69 26.92
N LEU A 682 -1.70 37.81 27.24
CA LEU A 682 -2.88 38.18 28.01
C LEU A 682 -2.57 38.44 29.49
N THR A 683 -3.15 39.52 30.00
CA THR A 683 -3.20 39.82 31.45
C THR A 683 -4.13 38.85 32.20
N PRO A 684 -3.98 38.68 33.52
CA PRO A 684 -4.88 37.86 34.32
C PRO A 684 -6.37 38.23 34.17
N GLU A 685 -6.68 39.52 34.06
CA GLU A 685 -8.03 40.05 33.87
C GLU A 685 -8.60 39.69 32.49
N GLU A 686 -7.79 39.77 31.44
CA GLU A 686 -8.17 39.35 30.09
C GLU A 686 -8.34 37.83 30.00
N ILE A 687 -7.49 37.04 30.66
CA ILE A 687 -7.65 35.59 30.77
C ILE A 687 -8.96 35.26 31.47
N LYS A 688 -9.26 35.94 32.59
CA LYS A 688 -10.51 35.75 33.33
C LYS A 688 -11.72 36.08 32.45
N LYS A 689 -11.66 37.19 31.72
CA LYS A 689 -12.70 37.60 30.77
C LYS A 689 -12.88 36.58 29.65
N LEU A 690 -11.80 36.15 28.98
CA LEU A 690 -11.86 35.17 27.89
C LEU A 690 -12.40 33.81 28.38
N LYS A 691 -12.02 33.36 29.58
CA LYS A 691 -12.60 32.15 30.19
C LYS A 691 -14.10 32.29 30.40
N LYS A 692 -14.55 33.43 30.93
CA LYS A 692 -15.97 33.75 31.14
C LYS A 692 -16.70 33.76 29.79
N ASP A 693 -16.22 34.54 28.84
CA ASP A 693 -16.84 34.66 27.51
C ASP A 693 -16.91 33.29 26.81
N THR A 694 -15.84 32.49 26.91
CA THR A 694 -15.81 31.11 26.39
C THR A 694 -16.90 30.25 27.02
N LEU A 695 -16.93 30.21 28.34
CA LEU A 695 -17.85 29.39 29.14
C LEU A 695 -19.33 29.70 28.88
N PHE A 696 -19.67 30.97 28.61
CA PHE A 696 -21.05 31.43 28.44
C PHE A 696 -21.51 31.51 26.99
N SER A 697 -20.71 31.06 26.03
CA SER A 697 -21.14 30.97 24.65
C SER A 697 -22.25 29.98 24.40
N SER A 698 -23.01 30.21 23.33
CA SER A 698 -24.01 29.28 22.83
C SER A 698 -23.44 27.89 22.58
N ASP A 699 -22.22 27.78 22.09
CA ASP A 699 -21.59 26.51 21.71
C ASP A 699 -21.15 25.70 22.93
N VAL A 700 -20.60 26.35 23.96
CA VAL A 700 -20.32 25.69 25.24
C VAL A 700 -21.62 25.27 25.92
N VAL A 701 -22.57 26.20 26.03
CA VAL A 701 -23.83 25.99 26.74
C VAL A 701 -24.66 24.88 26.08
N SER A 702 -24.69 24.81 24.75
CA SER A 702 -25.40 23.74 24.02
C SER A 702 -24.74 22.37 24.15
N ASN A 703 -23.42 22.31 24.35
CA ASN A 703 -22.64 21.09 24.46
C ASN A 703 -22.22 20.73 25.90
N ILE A 704 -22.71 21.46 26.90
CA ILE A 704 -22.23 21.42 28.28
C ILE A 704 -22.26 20.01 28.91
N LEU A 705 -23.26 19.20 28.55
CA LEU A 705 -23.41 17.82 29.06
C LEU A 705 -22.45 16.82 28.40
N ASN A 706 -21.83 17.19 27.28
CA ASN A 706 -20.81 16.38 26.58
C ASN A 706 -19.38 16.78 26.99
N MET A 707 -19.22 17.81 27.81
CA MET A 707 -17.91 18.34 28.18
C MET A 707 -17.23 17.52 29.28
N ARG A 708 -15.90 17.56 29.29
CA ARG A 708 -15.10 17.04 30.39
C ARG A 708 -15.14 18.01 31.58
N LEU A 709 -15.47 17.49 32.77
CA LEU A 709 -15.53 18.27 34.01
C LEU A 709 -14.21 18.97 34.35
N ALA A 710 -13.07 18.41 33.93
CA ALA A 710 -11.76 19.02 34.14
C ALA A 710 -11.63 20.40 33.44
N SER A 711 -12.12 20.53 32.20
CA SER A 711 -12.12 21.80 31.47
C SER A 711 -13.04 22.84 32.12
N LEU A 712 -14.22 22.41 32.56
CA LEU A 712 -15.15 23.27 33.28
C LEU A 712 -14.56 23.76 34.60
N ARG A 713 -13.99 22.84 35.40
CA ARG A 713 -13.30 23.17 36.65
C ARG A 713 -12.18 24.20 36.42
N TRP A 714 -11.47 24.09 35.31
CA TRP A 714 -10.37 24.98 34.98
C TRP A 714 -10.82 26.38 34.52
N CYS A 715 -11.99 26.51 33.89
CA CYS A 715 -12.58 27.80 33.51
C CYS A 715 -13.30 28.52 34.66
N LEU A 716 -13.82 27.78 35.64
CA LEU A 716 -14.56 28.31 36.79
C LEU A 716 -13.62 28.82 37.89
N THR A 717 -13.03 29.99 37.66
CA THR A 717 -11.93 30.52 38.49
C THR A 717 -12.35 31.28 39.76
N ASP A 718 -13.63 31.63 39.90
CA ASP A 718 -14.12 32.44 41.02
C ASP A 718 -15.61 32.19 41.32
N THR A 719 -16.03 32.56 42.52
CA THR A 719 -17.39 32.36 43.04
C THR A 719 -18.47 32.97 42.15
N GLU A 720 -18.25 34.18 41.60
CA GLU A 720 -19.23 34.86 40.75
C GLU A 720 -19.46 34.08 39.46
N THR A 721 -18.38 33.66 38.80
CA THR A 721 -18.44 32.86 37.57
C THR A 721 -19.15 31.52 37.80
N VAL A 722 -18.91 30.86 38.94
CA VAL A 722 -19.61 29.60 39.30
C VAL A 722 -21.10 29.81 39.49
N ILE A 723 -21.52 30.86 40.22
CA ILE A 723 -22.94 31.17 40.44
C ILE A 723 -23.63 31.51 39.12
N LEU A 724 -22.99 32.31 38.27
CA LEU A 724 -23.54 32.66 36.97
C LEU A 724 -23.67 31.43 36.06
N PHE A 725 -22.70 30.53 36.12
CA PHE A 725 -22.68 29.28 35.35
C PHE A 725 -23.79 28.33 35.79
N ASP A 726 -23.96 28.15 37.10
CA ASP A 726 -25.04 27.35 37.70
C ASP A 726 -26.42 27.87 37.26
N LYS A 727 -26.64 29.18 37.39
CA LYS A 727 -27.89 29.82 36.92
C LYS A 727 -28.11 29.57 35.43
N LYS A 728 -27.07 29.67 34.60
CA LYS A 728 -27.20 29.49 33.15
C LYS A 728 -27.48 28.04 32.77
N ILE A 729 -26.87 27.09 33.47
CA ILE A 729 -27.16 25.66 33.32
C ILE A 729 -28.62 25.40 33.64
N GLU A 730 -29.12 25.91 34.77
CA GLU A 730 -30.51 25.74 35.15
C GLU A 730 -31.45 26.37 34.12
N GLU A 731 -31.18 27.59 33.62
CA GLU A 731 -31.95 28.19 32.52
C GLU A 731 -32.03 27.31 31.27
N VAL A 732 -30.91 26.68 30.87
CA VAL A 732 -30.81 25.92 29.61
C VAL A 732 -31.32 24.49 29.75
N LEU A 733 -31.15 23.89 30.93
CA LEU A 733 -31.54 22.51 31.19
C LEU A 733 -32.94 22.39 31.77
N CYS A 734 -33.51 23.40 32.44
CA CYS A 734 -34.88 23.36 32.97
C CYS A 734 -35.90 22.97 31.90
N ASP A 735 -35.79 23.54 30.70
CA ASP A 735 -36.72 23.25 29.60
C ASP A 735 -36.43 21.91 28.90
N ARG A 736 -35.24 21.33 29.08
CA ARG A 736 -34.78 20.11 28.39
C ARG A 736 -34.76 18.87 29.28
N LEU A 737 -34.84 19.05 30.60
CA LEU A 737 -34.74 18.02 31.63
C LEU A 737 -35.67 16.80 31.40
N PRO A 738 -36.95 16.96 31.00
CA PRO A 738 -37.84 15.82 30.72
C PRO A 738 -37.39 14.97 29.52
N PHE A 739 -36.55 15.54 28.64
CA PHE A 739 -36.14 14.94 27.37
C PHE A 739 -34.67 14.47 27.37
N LEU A 740 -33.98 14.57 28.50
CA LEU A 740 -32.60 14.08 28.63
C LEU A 740 -32.59 12.55 28.76
N ASP A 741 -31.72 11.91 27.98
CA ASP A 741 -31.39 10.50 28.18
C ASP A 741 -30.65 10.27 29.52
N GLU A 742 -30.54 9.01 29.93
CA GLU A 742 -29.89 8.64 31.19
C GLU A 742 -28.41 9.06 31.27
N ASN A 743 -27.69 9.15 30.15
CA ASN A 743 -26.31 9.61 30.15
C ASN A 743 -26.24 11.12 30.42
N LYS A 744 -27.14 11.90 29.83
CA LYS A 744 -27.27 13.34 30.05
C LYS A 744 -27.72 13.68 31.47
N LYS A 745 -28.61 12.88 32.08
CA LYS A 745 -28.98 13.04 33.50
C LYS A 745 -27.79 12.78 34.43
N LYS A 746 -26.98 11.75 34.14
CA LYS A 746 -25.73 11.49 34.87
C LYS A 746 -24.74 12.62 34.72
N ALA A 747 -24.58 13.17 33.51
CA ALA A 747 -23.73 14.34 33.26
C ALA A 747 -24.20 15.56 34.04
N LYS A 748 -25.52 15.85 34.07
CA LYS A 748 -26.08 16.93 34.91
C LYS A 748 -25.75 16.73 36.39
N LYS A 749 -25.99 15.53 36.93
CA LYS A 749 -25.67 15.23 38.33
C LYS A 749 -24.19 15.47 38.65
N ALA A 750 -23.30 15.07 37.75
CA ALA A 750 -21.86 15.29 37.91
C ALA A 750 -21.50 16.80 37.83
N LEU A 751 -22.20 17.56 37.00
CA LEU A 751 -22.08 19.02 36.89
C LEU A 751 -22.54 19.73 38.17
N ASP A 752 -23.71 19.36 38.71
CA ASP A 752 -24.25 19.89 39.98
C ASP A 752 -23.27 19.60 41.15
N THR A 753 -22.64 18.42 41.12
CA THR A 753 -21.60 18.03 42.09
C THR A 753 -20.36 18.92 41.96
N LEU A 754 -19.86 19.13 40.74
CA LEU A 754 -18.72 20.00 40.48
C LEU A 754 -18.97 21.45 40.95
N VAL A 755 -20.15 22.00 40.65
CA VAL A 755 -20.54 23.36 41.09
C VAL A 755 -20.52 23.46 42.61
N SER A 756 -21.11 22.47 43.30
CA SER A 756 -21.16 22.43 44.77
C SER A 756 -19.77 22.34 45.40
N GLU A 757 -18.90 21.49 44.85
CA GLU A 757 -17.50 21.36 45.28
C GLU A 757 -16.72 22.68 45.12
N LEU A 758 -16.85 23.34 43.96
CA LEU A 758 -16.17 24.60 43.68
C LEU A 758 -16.64 25.73 44.61
N LEU A 759 -17.95 25.87 44.84
CA LEU A 759 -18.48 26.86 45.77
C LEU A 759 -17.99 26.63 47.20
N TYR A 760 -17.87 25.36 47.62
CA TYR A 760 -17.30 25.01 48.92
C TYR A 760 -15.82 25.39 49.01
N ASP A 761 -15.01 25.02 48.00
CA ASP A 761 -13.58 25.33 47.94
C ASP A 761 -13.33 26.85 47.99
N PHE A 762 -14.12 27.64 47.26
CA PHE A 762 -13.98 29.11 47.26
C PHE A 762 -14.38 29.73 48.62
N ARG A 763 -15.50 29.30 49.22
CA ARG A 763 -15.90 29.77 50.56
C ARG A 763 -14.85 29.43 51.62
N LYS A 764 -14.26 28.24 51.55
CA LYS A 764 -13.19 27.82 52.46
C LYS A 764 -11.97 28.73 52.35
N LYS A 765 -11.52 29.05 51.12
CA LYS A 765 -10.42 30.00 50.88
C LYS A 765 -10.74 31.40 51.42
N GLU A 766 -11.95 31.91 51.22
CA GLU A 766 -12.35 33.21 51.75
C GLU A 766 -12.31 33.25 53.29
N ILE A 767 -12.69 32.16 53.97
CA ILE A 767 -12.60 32.02 55.43
C ILE A 767 -11.12 31.99 55.86
N GLU A 768 -10.29 31.17 55.21
CA GLU A 768 -8.85 31.07 55.51
C GLU A 768 -8.12 32.40 55.28
N GLU A 769 -8.48 33.18 54.26
CA GLU A 769 -7.91 34.52 54.02
C GLU A 769 -8.36 35.54 55.07
N LYS A 770 -9.61 35.46 55.55
CA LYS A 770 -10.14 36.30 56.64
C LYS A 770 -9.48 35.97 57.98
N GLU A 771 -9.26 34.68 58.27
CA GLU A 771 -8.64 34.19 59.50
C GLU A 771 -7.10 34.37 59.50
N GLY A 772 -6.45 34.16 58.35
CA GLY A 772 -5.00 34.31 58.18
C GLY A 772 -4.50 35.75 58.29
N LYS A 773 -5.35 36.74 57.94
CA LYS A 773 -5.08 38.17 58.20
C LYS A 773 -5.13 38.53 59.70
N GLY A 774 -5.68 37.67 60.55
CA GLY A 774 -5.76 37.86 62.01
C GLY A 774 -4.50 37.45 62.79
N LYS A 775 -3.58 36.66 62.22
CA LYS A 775 -2.41 36.11 62.94
C LYS A 775 -1.05 36.74 62.61
N LYS A 776 -0.99 37.79 61.78
CA LYS A 776 0.28 38.48 61.42
C LYS A 776 0.62 39.75 62.22
N ARG A 777 -0.09 40.03 63.32
CA ARG A 777 0.30 41.05 64.32
C ARG A 777 0.71 40.37 65.63
N SER A 778 1.98 39.94 65.71
CA SER A 778 2.75 39.77 66.97
C SER A 778 3.95 38.84 66.75
N SER A 779 5.02 39.37 66.16
CA SER A 779 6.40 39.01 66.54
C SER A 779 7.37 39.99 65.88
N VAL A 780 7.50 41.17 66.50
CA VAL A 780 8.70 41.99 66.47
C VAL A 780 9.46 41.63 67.75
N VAL A 781 10.57 40.89 67.65
CA VAL A 781 11.77 41.02 68.49
C VAL A 781 12.97 40.55 67.65
N GLU A 782 14.03 41.35 67.74
CA GLU A 782 15.40 41.28 67.19
C GLU A 782 16.07 39.90 67.46
N ASP A 783 17.02 39.37 66.68
CA ASP A 783 18.31 39.98 66.32
C ASP A 783 19.04 39.12 65.24
N GLY A 784 20.00 39.73 64.51
CA GLY A 784 21.21 39.01 64.08
C GLY A 784 21.36 38.57 62.61
N CYS A 785 22.12 39.36 61.87
CA CYS A 785 22.55 39.22 60.48
C CYS A 785 23.47 37.99 60.18
N SER A 786 23.26 37.27 59.05
CA SER A 786 24.23 37.15 57.94
C SER A 786 24.02 35.95 56.97
N SER A 787 24.10 36.28 55.67
CA SER A 787 24.55 35.45 54.52
C SER A 787 23.65 34.34 53.90
N VAL A 788 23.01 34.71 52.77
CA VAL A 788 23.17 34.13 51.40
C VAL A 788 23.38 32.60 51.26
N ARG A 789 22.34 31.86 50.82
CA ARG A 789 22.27 31.12 49.52
C ARG A 789 21.00 30.27 49.40
N LYS A 790 20.26 30.45 48.30
CA LYS A 790 19.18 29.54 47.86
C LYS A 790 19.77 28.24 47.31
N ARG A 791 19.30 27.09 47.84
CA ARG A 791 19.19 25.80 47.14
C ARG A 791 17.76 25.30 47.38
N PHE A 792 16.98 25.14 46.32
CA PHE A 792 15.78 24.31 46.35
C PHE A 792 16.07 23.10 45.46
N GLN A 793 16.11 21.93 46.09
CA GLN A 793 16.18 20.62 45.44
C GLN A 793 15.19 19.73 46.19
N GLY A 794 14.29 19.09 45.43
CA GLY A 794 13.65 17.83 45.77
C GLY A 794 12.63 17.78 46.91
N CYS A 795 11.36 17.59 46.55
CA CYS A 795 10.45 16.78 47.37
C CYS A 795 9.81 15.72 46.47
N SER A 796 10.24 14.48 46.67
CA SER A 796 9.62 13.24 46.19
C SER A 796 8.41 12.91 47.05
N CYS A 797 7.28 12.57 46.42
CA CYS A 797 6.14 11.98 47.12
C CYS A 797 6.21 10.45 47.01
N ASN A 798 6.37 9.78 48.15
CA ASN A 798 6.14 8.35 48.32
C ASN A 798 4.63 8.07 48.34
N HIS A 799 4.21 7.04 47.61
CA HIS A 799 2.90 6.41 47.74
C HIS A 799 3.10 5.00 48.28
N ASP A 800 2.52 4.72 49.45
CA ASP A 800 2.17 3.39 49.92
C ASP A 800 0.94 3.51 50.82
N ASN A 801 -0.23 3.03 50.37
CA ASN A 801 -1.00 2.01 51.07
C ASN A 801 -2.19 1.49 50.22
N PRO A 802 -2.58 0.21 50.38
CA PRO A 802 -3.50 -0.49 49.48
C PRO A 802 -4.91 -0.63 50.05
N GLY A 803 -5.85 -0.99 49.16
CA GLY A 803 -7.08 -1.70 49.51
C GLY A 803 -8.35 -1.05 48.97
N PHE A 804 -8.92 -1.63 47.92
CA PHE A 804 -10.29 -2.18 47.94
C PHE A 804 -10.57 -2.93 46.63
N VAL A 805 -11.10 -4.14 46.79
CA VAL A 805 -11.52 -5.08 45.75
C VAL A 805 -12.96 -4.73 45.32
N THR A 806 -13.24 -4.69 44.00
CA THR A 806 -14.50 -5.21 43.43
C THR A 806 -14.37 -5.50 41.93
N ASN A 807 -14.96 -6.63 41.56
CA ASN A 807 -15.11 -7.20 40.22
C ASN A 807 -15.85 -6.26 39.25
N LEU A 808 -15.54 -6.37 37.94
CA LEU A 808 -16.51 -6.67 36.86
C LEU A 808 -15.82 -6.66 35.47
N LEU A 809 -15.82 -7.83 34.83
CA LEU A 809 -15.55 -8.06 33.41
C LEU A 809 -16.69 -7.49 32.53
N PRO A 810 -16.43 -6.99 31.31
CA PRO A 810 -17.46 -6.92 30.29
C PRO A 810 -17.46 -8.19 29.42
N MET A 811 -18.57 -8.91 29.44
CA MET A 811 -18.97 -9.89 28.43
C MET A 811 -19.12 -9.21 27.06
N MET A 812 -18.44 -9.70 26.04
CA MET A 812 -18.77 -9.44 24.64
C MET A 812 -19.84 -10.43 24.19
N TYR A 813 -21.04 -9.93 23.88
CA TYR A 813 -22.08 -10.70 23.20
C TYR A 813 -21.83 -10.71 21.69
N LEU A 814 -21.80 -11.91 21.13
CA LEU A 814 -22.07 -12.22 19.74
C LEU A 814 -23.57 -12.02 19.47
N SER A 815 -23.92 -11.33 18.39
CA SER A 815 -25.24 -11.44 17.76
C SER A 815 -25.08 -11.78 16.29
N ASN A 816 -25.01 -13.08 16.01
CA ASN A 816 -25.48 -13.66 14.77
C ASN A 816 -27.00 -13.77 14.86
N SER A 817 -27.73 -13.15 13.95
CA SER A 817 -29.12 -13.49 13.66
C SER A 817 -29.20 -13.90 12.19
N GLY A 818 -29.24 -15.22 11.95
CA GLY A 818 -29.62 -15.79 10.68
C GLY A 818 -31.12 -15.62 10.45
N LEU A 819 -31.49 -15.35 9.20
CA LEU A 819 -32.84 -15.58 8.70
C LEU A 819 -32.82 -16.84 7.84
N GLY A 820 -33.67 -17.79 8.22
CA GLY A 820 -33.90 -19.06 7.53
C GLY A 820 -34.82 -18.93 6.30
N PRO A 821 -35.21 -20.07 5.71
CA PRO A 821 -35.55 -20.21 4.31
C PRO A 821 -37.05 -20.03 4.02
N GLY A 822 -37.36 -19.53 2.82
CA GLY A 822 -38.69 -19.57 2.22
C GLY A 822 -38.68 -20.47 0.99
N ALA A 823 -39.51 -21.51 1.02
CA ALA A 823 -39.90 -22.29 -0.14
C ALA A 823 -41.13 -21.63 -0.79
N HIS A 824 -41.02 -21.24 -2.06
CA HIS A 824 -41.99 -21.48 -3.13
C HIS A 824 -41.40 -21.10 -4.49
#